data_AF-A0A5U1GEC4-F1
#
_entry.id   AF-A0A5U1GEC4-F1
#
_cell.length_a   1.000
_cell.length_b   1.000
_cell.length_c   1.000
_cell.angle_alpha   90.00
_cell.angle_beta   90.00
_cell.angle_gamma   90.00
#
_symmetry.space_group_name_H-M   'P 1'
#
loop_
_entity.id
_entity.type
_entity.pdbx_description
1 polymer ?
#
loop_
_entity_poly.entity_id
_entity_poly.type
_entity_poly.pdbx_seq_one_letter_code
_entity_poly.pdbx_strand_id
1 'polypeptide(L)'
;MIPSFGPQATESYGEVVLYKLIESQLSNDFTVIHSLPWLCSAIKEIDPHFAPTGEIDFLIIHKELGVLALEVKSGKYRVDGVTFVHLSTGNITSPIQQTRHNVHGLARWLGGNKELRLRIGYGLVFPDSDFTNQIFSAALVDISVTPNKSIAIDKGQIPSLGQRVIDIMNYWKDSLNVPVMSDAKTQKLISMLCPQYDGTPKWGTRVFFDNKIWLPLTNEQSEVVITACDRTRMLVTGWPGTGKTLIGIAIAREMVSRGMRVLVLTFNSLLAEYLTRQLDSDQAKCTVSTWHRLCVIARHQLGITTEQLNDDWFKTGCLDDIRMAIARGMIDNYDVLIIDECQALRPEWCRYLVEWFAGKKIIAFCDETQLFPFESGIDLLQLCDLLKIESPFLLTIALRTPKMITERLLSVRPTSYQLYSMREKEPETLKEVVFSTDWSLTELLEKLMHEGVMKKDIVALYKYNLPLLFETILIEYDIRTESVSRYRGLESPIIIILDADSMVDAELFCAYSRATTLVIAIYNPRAMGGKSAGKFQEQVLAIEENRDKLNEYHLTSLVCNIMRTHLGFKQFDIESINLSWHKAWGVWLVELNDLNGYESLWLDYLASNFKSPIFYWDKKSQFVFYSYNLNGNFPGDSSETTPLKLEHCDNCDTFVPYTIGLKSECIFCHGDTNTFYEKLNPDTIEGIIKYDTTILMKNNSIPINQLPISLAAFGARRYAEKKRGVAKDSLELPHGRILYRAALAFVQSRIIYHPKGTEIITVELATELFNKYNDIQLSLSLSQWKSIVSSAFSTCFQKGLLTKKSKGIYITSSN
;
A
#
# COMPACT_ATOMS: atom_id res chain seq x y z
N MET A 1 36.58 15.50 -13.38
CA MET A 1 36.90 16.00 -12.02
C MET A 1 36.13 15.20 -10.97
N ILE A 2 36.66 15.06 -9.75
CA ILE A 2 36.00 14.49 -8.57
C ILE A 2 36.24 15.44 -7.38
N PRO A 3 35.17 15.90 -6.68
CA PRO A 3 33.74 15.65 -6.93
C PRO A 3 33.20 16.43 -8.13
N SER A 4 32.24 15.87 -8.89
CA SER A 4 31.70 16.53 -10.09
C SER A 4 30.90 17.81 -9.83
N PHE A 5 30.47 18.06 -8.59
CA PHE A 5 29.70 19.25 -8.19
C PHE A 5 30.56 20.42 -7.69
N GLY A 6 31.90 20.27 -7.73
CA GLY A 6 32.85 21.33 -7.38
C GLY A 6 33.33 21.33 -5.92
N PRO A 7 34.27 22.24 -5.59
CA PRO A 7 34.91 22.37 -4.26
C PRO A 7 33.90 22.68 -3.13
N GLN A 8 34.20 22.28 -1.89
CA GLN A 8 33.33 22.56 -0.74
C GLN A 8 33.41 24.03 -0.31
N ALA A 9 32.33 24.58 0.27
CA ALA A 9 32.16 26.01 0.52
C ALA A 9 33.13 26.64 1.56
N THR A 10 33.92 25.83 2.26
CA THR A 10 34.87 26.23 3.31
C THR A 10 36.32 26.35 2.82
N GLU A 11 36.58 26.10 1.54
CA GLU A 11 37.94 26.01 0.96
C GLU A 11 38.51 27.38 0.53
N SER A 12 39.84 27.47 0.37
CA SER A 12 40.51 28.74 0.07
C SER A 12 40.13 29.28 -1.32
N TYR A 13 39.99 30.60 -1.46
CA TYR A 13 39.63 31.24 -2.75
C TYR A 13 40.57 30.81 -3.90
N GLY A 14 41.84 30.56 -3.60
CA GLY A 14 42.83 30.08 -4.55
C GLY A 14 42.50 28.69 -5.11
N GLU A 15 42.13 27.73 -4.27
CA GLU A 15 41.77 26.36 -4.69
C GLU A 15 40.52 26.34 -5.59
N VAL A 16 39.50 27.14 -5.25
CA VAL A 16 38.26 27.24 -6.06
C VAL A 16 38.54 27.74 -7.47
N VAL A 17 39.44 28.71 -7.63
CA VAL A 17 39.84 29.24 -8.93
C VAL A 17 40.66 28.19 -9.70
N LEU A 18 41.62 27.55 -9.03
CA LEU A 18 42.46 26.51 -9.65
C LEU A 18 41.65 25.31 -10.10
N TYR A 19 40.66 24.88 -9.33
CA TYR A 19 39.76 23.78 -9.70
C TYR A 19 39.10 24.01 -11.06
N LYS A 20 38.52 25.20 -11.28
CA LYS A 20 37.88 25.59 -12.54
C LYS A 20 38.88 25.72 -13.70
N LEU A 21 40.08 26.21 -13.41
CA LEU A 21 41.14 26.32 -14.43
C LEU A 21 41.67 24.95 -14.85
N ILE A 22 41.88 24.03 -13.90
CA ILE A 22 42.29 22.65 -14.20
C ILE A 22 41.21 21.94 -15.01
N GLU A 23 39.94 22.07 -14.62
CA GLU A 23 38.80 21.50 -15.33
C GLU A 23 38.68 22.00 -16.77
N SER A 24 38.94 23.29 -17.02
CA SER A 24 38.84 23.89 -18.36
C SER A 24 40.08 23.72 -19.23
N GLN A 25 41.27 23.54 -18.64
CA GLN A 25 42.54 23.51 -19.38
C GLN A 25 43.13 22.10 -19.58
N LEU A 26 42.70 21.08 -18.82
CA LEU A 26 43.11 19.69 -19.05
C LEU A 26 42.07 18.93 -19.89
N SER A 27 42.52 17.95 -20.68
CA SER A 27 41.61 17.09 -21.46
C SER A 27 40.89 16.08 -20.56
N ASN A 28 39.86 15.43 -21.11
CA ASN A 28 39.11 14.37 -20.43
C ASN A 28 39.92 13.10 -20.15
N ASP A 29 41.16 12.99 -20.66
CA ASP A 29 42.07 11.88 -20.37
C ASP A 29 42.68 11.96 -18.95
N PHE A 30 42.52 13.11 -18.29
CA PHE A 30 42.96 13.36 -16.93
C PHE A 30 41.81 13.13 -15.95
N THR A 31 42.07 12.33 -14.92
CA THR A 31 41.21 12.27 -13.73
C THR A 31 41.84 13.10 -12.63
N VAL A 32 41.14 14.13 -12.17
CA VAL A 32 41.58 15.01 -11.08
C VAL A 32 40.68 14.80 -9.88
N ILE A 33 41.29 14.45 -8.75
CA ILE A 33 40.63 14.32 -7.45
C ILE A 33 41.04 15.53 -6.61
N HIS A 34 40.06 16.32 -6.18
CA HIS A 34 40.26 17.48 -5.32
C HIS A 34 40.08 17.10 -3.85
N SER A 35 40.89 17.66 -2.96
CA SER A 35 40.80 17.48 -1.50
C SER A 35 40.73 15.99 -1.12
N LEU A 36 41.83 15.26 -1.39
CA LEU A 36 41.91 13.83 -1.09
C LEU A 36 42.49 13.59 0.31
N PRO A 37 41.66 13.26 1.33
CA PRO A 37 42.17 12.86 2.63
C PRO A 37 42.76 11.44 2.57
N TRP A 38 43.82 11.20 3.33
CA TRP A 38 44.40 9.87 3.50
C TRP A 38 44.77 9.60 4.96
N LEU A 39 44.68 8.32 5.36
CA LEU A 39 45.00 7.83 6.71
C LEU A 39 45.92 6.60 6.60
N CYS A 40 47.15 6.71 7.11
CA CYS A 40 48.14 5.63 7.06
C CYS A 40 49.01 5.60 8.34
N SER A 41 48.72 4.68 9.26
CA SER A 41 49.52 4.50 10.49
C SER A 41 50.95 4.02 10.22
N ALA A 42 51.18 3.30 9.12
CA ALA A 42 52.50 2.80 8.71
C ALA A 42 53.50 3.93 8.36
N ILE A 43 53.05 5.17 8.26
CA ILE A 43 53.94 6.32 8.06
C ILE A 43 54.78 6.62 9.30
N LYS A 44 54.33 6.20 10.50
CA LYS A 44 55.07 6.33 11.76
C LYS A 44 56.32 5.43 11.83
N GLU A 45 56.41 4.42 10.97
CA GLU A 45 57.62 3.60 10.78
C GLU A 45 58.75 4.41 10.11
N ILE A 46 58.40 5.49 9.40
CA ILE A 46 59.33 6.37 8.69
C ILE A 46 59.79 7.49 9.63
N ASP A 47 58.85 8.14 10.31
CA ASP A 47 59.12 9.12 11.37
C ASP A 47 58.03 9.04 12.44
N PRO A 48 58.38 8.78 13.72
CA PRO A 48 57.41 8.72 14.82
C PRO A 48 56.58 10.00 15.02
N HIS A 49 57.08 11.16 14.57
CA HIS A 49 56.42 12.46 14.71
C HIS A 49 55.44 12.76 13.57
N PHE A 50 55.38 11.93 12.53
CA PHE A 50 54.42 12.13 11.46
C PHE A 50 52.99 11.86 11.93
N ALA A 51 52.10 12.80 11.61
CA ALA A 51 50.68 12.58 11.75
C ALA A 51 50.26 11.39 10.86
N PRO A 52 49.45 10.45 11.35
CA PRO A 52 48.99 9.32 10.56
C PRO A 52 47.95 9.72 9.50
N THR A 53 47.70 11.01 9.32
CA THR A 53 46.69 11.59 8.45
C THR A 53 47.28 12.75 7.66
N GLY A 54 46.75 12.98 6.47
CA GLY A 54 47.05 14.16 5.66
C GLY A 54 46.03 14.33 4.54
N GLU A 55 46.26 15.33 3.70
CA GLU A 55 45.36 15.72 2.62
C GLU A 55 46.19 16.14 1.41
N ILE A 56 45.71 15.85 0.20
CA ILE A 56 46.30 16.32 -1.06
C ILE A 56 45.26 17.20 -1.76
N ASP A 57 45.60 18.47 -2.00
CA ASP A 57 44.68 19.45 -2.60
C ASP A 57 44.24 19.02 -3.99
N PHE A 58 45.18 18.63 -4.86
CA PHE A 58 44.85 18.06 -6.17
C PHE A 58 45.70 16.82 -6.46
N LEU A 59 45.05 15.66 -6.63
CA LEU A 59 45.68 14.47 -7.17
C LEU A 59 45.26 14.27 -8.63
N ILE A 60 46.21 14.39 -9.53
CA ILE A 60 46.01 14.31 -10.98
C ILE A 60 46.53 12.97 -11.49
N ILE A 61 45.67 12.22 -12.17
CA ILE A 61 45.93 10.87 -12.66
C ILE A 61 45.81 10.89 -14.19
N HIS A 62 46.85 10.41 -14.87
CA HIS A 62 46.85 10.22 -16.32
C HIS A 62 47.54 8.91 -16.68
N LYS A 63 46.94 8.16 -17.62
CA LYS A 63 47.38 6.82 -18.01
C LYS A 63 48.86 6.73 -18.38
N GLU A 64 49.33 7.71 -19.17
CA GLU A 64 50.70 7.72 -19.73
C GLU A 64 51.67 8.62 -18.98
N LEU A 65 51.16 9.59 -18.21
CA LEU A 65 51.99 10.59 -17.54
C LEU A 65 52.15 10.28 -16.04
N GLY A 66 51.38 9.33 -15.51
CA GLY A 66 51.46 8.89 -14.13
C GLY A 66 50.51 9.65 -13.20
N VAL A 67 50.93 9.80 -11.94
CA VAL A 67 50.15 10.45 -10.89
C VAL A 67 50.95 11.62 -10.31
N LEU A 68 50.31 12.77 -10.18
CA LEU A 68 50.90 14.01 -9.66
C LEU A 68 50.04 14.56 -8.52
N ALA A 69 50.67 14.83 -7.38
CA ALA A 69 50.06 15.58 -6.29
C ALA A 69 50.46 17.06 -6.38
N LEU A 70 49.50 17.97 -6.39
CA LEU A 70 49.73 19.41 -6.29
C LEU A 70 49.25 19.91 -4.94
N GLU A 71 50.11 20.70 -4.29
CA GLU A 71 49.79 21.43 -3.08
C GLU A 71 49.65 22.92 -3.41
N VAL A 72 48.57 23.54 -2.94
CA VAL A 72 48.25 24.95 -3.17
C VAL A 72 48.58 25.75 -1.91
N LYS A 73 49.32 26.84 -2.09
CA LYS A 73 49.61 27.82 -1.03
C LYS A 73 49.07 29.19 -1.41
N SER A 74 47.83 29.44 -0.99
CA SER A 74 47.15 30.74 -1.14
C SER A 74 47.83 31.83 -0.31
N GLY A 75 47.86 33.05 -0.84
CA GLY A 75 48.53 34.21 -0.24
C GLY A 75 49.92 34.51 -0.80
N LYS A 76 50.47 35.66 -0.39
CA LYS A 76 51.76 36.15 -0.90
C LYS A 76 52.91 35.65 -0.03
N TYR A 77 53.92 35.04 -0.63
CA TYR A 77 55.08 34.49 0.06
C TYR A 77 56.38 35.16 -0.36
N ARG A 78 57.30 35.30 0.59
CA ARG A 78 58.72 35.56 0.34
C ARG A 78 59.52 34.31 0.69
N VAL A 79 60.57 34.04 -0.07
CA VAL A 79 61.51 32.96 0.22
C VAL A 79 62.59 33.47 1.16
N ASP A 80 62.86 32.73 2.23
CA ASP A 80 63.91 32.99 3.20
C ASP A 80 64.75 31.72 3.40
N GLY A 81 65.90 31.65 2.71
CA GLY A 81 66.71 30.45 2.60
C GLY A 81 65.94 29.29 1.98
N VAL A 82 65.65 28.25 2.77
CA VAL A 82 64.90 27.05 2.35
C VAL A 82 63.41 27.08 2.75
N THR A 83 62.96 28.15 3.40
CA THR A 83 61.60 28.27 3.96
C THR A 83 60.79 29.35 3.24
N PHE A 84 59.46 29.24 3.37
CA PHE A 84 58.52 30.20 2.80
C PHE A 84 57.84 30.98 3.92
N VAL A 85 57.96 32.31 3.88
CA VAL A 85 57.38 33.23 4.86
C VAL A 85 56.16 33.90 4.24
N HIS A 86 54.99 33.69 4.84
CA HIS A 86 53.76 34.32 4.39
C HIS A 86 53.77 35.82 4.75
N LEU A 87 53.58 36.70 3.77
CA LEU A 87 53.82 38.14 3.93
C LEU A 87 52.79 38.85 4.82
N SER A 88 51.54 38.38 4.90
CA SER A 88 50.53 39.03 5.74
C SER A 88 50.50 38.52 7.17
N THR A 89 50.91 37.28 7.43
CA THR A 89 50.87 36.68 8.77
C THR A 89 52.24 36.51 9.41
N GLY A 90 53.33 36.59 8.64
CA GLY A 90 54.69 36.31 9.11
C GLY A 90 54.97 34.82 9.37
N ASN A 91 54.00 33.93 9.11
CA ASN A 91 54.16 32.50 9.38
C ASN A 91 55.21 31.88 8.46
N ILE A 92 56.14 31.13 9.07
CA ILE A 92 57.15 30.34 8.37
C ILE A 92 56.54 28.96 8.08
N THR A 93 56.61 28.53 6.82
CA THR A 93 56.09 27.24 6.36
C THR A 93 57.13 26.52 5.50
N SER A 94 57.01 25.19 5.47
CA SER A 94 57.79 24.32 4.58
C SER A 94 56.85 23.52 3.66
N PRO A 95 56.30 24.16 2.61
CA PRO A 95 55.37 23.51 1.67
C PRO A 95 55.98 22.23 1.07
N ILE A 96 57.28 22.25 0.77
CA ILE A 96 58.01 21.11 0.20
C ILE A 96 57.94 19.90 1.13
N GLN A 97 58.17 20.10 2.43
CA GLN A 97 58.15 19.01 3.40
C GLN A 97 56.73 18.46 3.56
N GLN A 98 55.72 19.34 3.63
CA GLN A 98 54.31 18.95 3.73
C GLN A 98 53.87 18.10 2.52
N THR A 99 54.15 18.55 1.30
CA THR A 99 53.78 17.81 0.09
C THR A 99 54.50 16.47 0.00
N ARG A 100 55.79 16.40 0.34
CA ARG A 100 56.52 15.11 0.38
C ARG A 100 55.91 14.16 1.39
N HIS A 101 55.53 14.63 2.57
CA HIS A 101 54.86 13.80 3.57
C HIS A 101 53.52 13.26 3.04
N ASN A 102 52.70 14.11 2.43
CA ASN A 102 51.42 13.73 1.85
C ASN A 102 51.56 12.69 0.74
N VAL A 103 52.53 12.89 -0.17
CA VAL A 103 52.82 11.94 -1.25
C VAL A 103 53.33 10.60 -0.72
N HIS A 104 54.26 10.61 0.24
CA HIS A 104 54.78 9.38 0.83
C HIS A 104 53.70 8.62 1.61
N GLY A 105 52.84 9.32 2.35
CA GLY A 105 51.70 8.74 3.06
C GLY A 105 50.73 8.03 2.13
N LEU A 106 50.30 8.71 1.06
CA LEU A 106 49.42 8.12 0.06
C LEU A 106 50.08 6.93 -0.67
N ALA A 107 51.35 7.05 -1.07
CA ALA A 107 52.07 5.98 -1.75
C ALA A 107 52.25 4.74 -0.86
N ARG A 108 52.47 4.92 0.45
CA ARG A 108 52.55 3.82 1.43
C ARG A 108 51.19 3.14 1.62
N TRP A 109 50.12 3.94 1.72
CA TRP A 109 48.75 3.43 1.81
C TRP A 109 48.37 2.59 0.58
N LEU A 110 48.60 3.11 -0.63
CA LEU A 110 48.39 2.37 -1.87
C LEU A 110 49.29 1.12 -2.00
N GLY A 111 50.52 1.20 -1.48
CA GLY A 111 51.49 0.11 -1.49
C GLY A 111 51.10 -1.13 -0.69
N GLY A 112 50.06 -1.06 0.17
CA GLY A 112 49.44 -2.23 0.78
C GLY A 112 48.86 -3.21 -0.26
N ASN A 113 48.47 -2.69 -1.43
CA ASN A 113 48.13 -3.48 -2.60
C ASN A 113 49.29 -3.45 -3.61
N LYS A 114 49.97 -4.59 -3.81
CA LYS A 114 51.15 -4.68 -4.70
C LYS A 114 50.87 -4.22 -6.14
N GLU A 115 49.63 -4.36 -6.62
CA GLU A 115 49.23 -3.94 -7.97
C GLU A 115 49.11 -2.42 -8.12
N LEU A 116 48.87 -1.71 -7.01
CA LEU A 116 48.66 -0.25 -6.96
C LEU A 116 49.87 0.49 -6.39
N ARG A 117 51.03 -0.16 -6.31
CA ARG A 117 52.29 0.52 -6.00
C ARG A 117 52.60 1.52 -7.12
N LEU A 118 52.61 2.80 -6.78
CA LEU A 118 52.80 3.90 -7.72
C LEU A 118 53.93 4.82 -7.26
N ARG A 119 54.60 5.43 -8.24
CA ARG A 119 55.53 6.55 -8.03
C ARG A 119 54.71 7.81 -8.29
N ILE A 120 54.49 8.61 -7.25
CA ILE A 120 53.67 9.81 -7.31
C ILE A 120 54.63 11.00 -7.36
N GLY A 121 54.53 11.81 -8.42
CA GLY A 121 55.24 13.08 -8.52
C GLY A 121 54.57 14.14 -7.65
N TYR A 122 55.25 15.26 -7.40
CA TYR A 122 54.65 16.38 -6.68
C TYR A 122 54.98 17.75 -7.29
N GLY A 123 54.12 18.73 -7.04
CA GLY A 123 54.36 20.13 -7.41
C GLY A 123 53.70 21.09 -6.43
N LEU A 124 54.14 22.35 -6.47
CA LEU A 124 53.60 23.42 -5.64
C LEU A 124 52.95 24.50 -6.51
N VAL A 125 51.80 25.01 -6.08
CA VAL A 125 51.10 26.10 -6.76
C VAL A 125 50.96 27.29 -5.83
N PHE A 126 51.45 28.44 -6.25
CA PHE A 126 51.38 29.71 -5.51
C PHE A 126 50.53 30.71 -6.30
N PRO A 127 49.18 30.65 -6.22
CA PRO A 127 48.29 31.43 -7.07
C PRO A 127 48.41 32.95 -6.86
N ASP A 128 48.88 33.37 -5.69
CA ASP A 128 48.96 34.79 -5.31
C ASP A 128 50.39 35.36 -5.29
N SER A 129 51.42 34.52 -5.49
CA SER A 129 52.84 34.92 -5.43
C SER A 129 53.47 34.88 -6.82
N ASP A 130 54.23 35.91 -7.19
CA ASP A 130 55.02 35.98 -8.42
C ASP A 130 56.50 35.98 -8.05
N PHE A 131 57.24 34.94 -8.48
CA PHE A 131 58.66 34.78 -8.17
C PHE A 131 59.56 35.18 -9.35
N THR A 132 59.00 35.69 -10.45
CA THR A 132 59.73 36.21 -11.61
C THR A 132 60.76 35.24 -12.22
N ASN A 133 60.47 33.93 -12.22
CA ASN A 133 61.36 32.85 -12.69
C ASN A 133 62.75 32.81 -12.02
N GLN A 134 62.93 33.41 -10.84
CA GLN A 134 64.19 33.28 -10.10
C GLN A 134 64.34 31.85 -9.57
N ILE A 135 65.56 31.31 -9.55
CA ILE A 135 65.83 30.03 -8.87
C ILE A 135 65.81 30.30 -7.37
N PHE A 136 64.70 29.95 -6.72
CA PHE A 136 64.52 30.21 -5.28
C PHE A 136 64.65 28.96 -4.40
N SER A 137 64.77 27.75 -4.98
CA SER A 137 65.04 26.53 -4.22
C SER A 137 65.58 25.39 -5.09
N ALA A 138 66.67 24.75 -4.64
CA ALA A 138 67.22 23.54 -5.27
C ALA A 138 66.27 22.34 -5.21
N ALA A 139 65.25 22.37 -4.34
CA ALA A 139 64.25 21.32 -4.23
C ALA A 139 63.06 21.51 -5.20
N LEU A 140 63.00 22.64 -5.93
CA LEU A 140 61.89 22.97 -6.83
C LEU A 140 62.33 23.22 -8.28
N VAL A 141 63.62 23.47 -8.53
CA VAL A 141 64.15 23.71 -9.87
C VAL A 141 65.32 22.79 -10.14
N ASP A 142 65.19 21.96 -11.18
CA ASP A 142 66.27 21.15 -11.71
C ASP A 142 67.05 21.94 -12.77
N ILE A 143 68.30 22.24 -12.44
CA ILE A 143 69.25 22.96 -13.30
C ILE A 143 70.15 22.02 -14.10
N SER A 144 70.04 20.70 -13.89
CA SER A 144 70.83 19.70 -14.62
C SER A 144 70.29 19.44 -16.04
N VAL A 145 69.06 19.88 -16.31
CA VAL A 145 68.36 19.76 -17.59
C VAL A 145 68.27 21.11 -18.29
N THR A 146 68.36 21.13 -19.63
CA THR A 146 68.28 22.36 -20.44
C THR A 146 67.03 22.34 -21.33
N PRO A 147 66.12 23.33 -21.24
CA PRO A 147 66.09 24.41 -20.24
C PRO A 147 65.74 23.89 -18.83
N ASN A 148 66.14 24.63 -17.79
CA ASN A 148 65.85 24.29 -16.39
C ASN A 148 64.36 23.97 -16.21
N LYS A 149 64.04 22.93 -15.42
CA LYS A 149 62.66 22.49 -15.17
C LYS A 149 62.24 22.82 -13.75
N SER A 150 61.14 23.55 -13.59
CA SER A 150 60.53 23.87 -12.30
C SER A 150 59.31 22.99 -12.03
N ILE A 151 59.18 22.51 -10.80
CA ILE A 151 57.97 21.84 -10.28
C ILE A 151 57.08 22.78 -9.43
N ALA A 152 57.43 24.07 -9.39
CA ALA A 152 56.60 25.12 -8.80
C ALA A 152 55.92 25.94 -9.91
N ILE A 153 54.65 26.26 -9.69
CA ILE A 153 53.81 27.13 -10.53
C ILE A 153 53.51 28.40 -9.74
N ASP A 154 53.92 29.54 -10.26
CA ASP A 154 53.64 30.85 -9.65
C ASP A 154 52.49 31.58 -10.34
N LYS A 155 52.12 32.75 -9.82
CA LYS A 155 51.03 33.58 -10.31
C LYS A 155 51.16 33.91 -11.81
N GLY A 156 52.38 34.13 -12.30
CA GLY A 156 52.63 34.46 -13.71
C GLY A 156 52.27 33.31 -14.67
N GLN A 157 52.29 32.07 -14.17
CA GLN A 157 52.07 30.86 -14.95
C GLN A 157 50.64 30.31 -14.87
N ILE A 158 49.80 30.83 -13.96
CA ILE A 158 48.40 30.44 -13.76
C ILE A 158 47.54 30.50 -15.03
N PRO A 159 47.67 31.49 -15.94
CA PRO A 159 46.91 31.49 -17.19
C PRO A 159 47.15 30.24 -18.06
N SER A 160 48.32 29.61 -17.92
CA SER A 160 48.76 28.40 -18.62
C SER A 160 48.88 27.18 -17.69
N LEU A 161 48.08 27.13 -16.63
CA LEU A 161 48.14 26.12 -15.57
C LEU A 161 48.12 24.68 -16.11
N GLY A 162 47.20 24.35 -17.00
CA GLY A 162 47.07 23.00 -17.57
C GLY A 162 48.36 22.55 -18.28
N GLN A 163 48.97 23.43 -19.07
CA GLN A 163 50.25 23.12 -19.72
C GLN A 163 51.39 22.95 -18.71
N ARG A 164 51.43 23.75 -17.63
CA ARG A 164 52.45 23.56 -16.58
C ARG A 164 52.26 22.24 -15.84
N VAL A 165 51.03 21.83 -15.55
CA VAL A 165 50.73 20.52 -14.96
C VAL A 165 51.31 19.40 -15.83
N ILE A 166 51.03 19.42 -17.14
CA ILE A 166 51.53 18.42 -18.09
C ILE A 166 53.07 18.39 -18.09
N ASP A 167 53.72 19.55 -18.09
CA ASP A 167 55.18 19.62 -18.07
C ASP A 167 55.79 19.07 -16.77
N ILE A 168 55.17 19.31 -15.62
CA ILE A 168 55.59 18.75 -14.33
C ILE A 168 55.41 17.23 -14.34
N MET A 169 54.29 16.73 -14.87
CA MET A 169 54.07 15.29 -15.00
C MET A 169 55.10 14.64 -15.92
N ASN A 170 55.43 15.26 -17.06
CA ASN A 170 56.50 14.77 -17.95
C ASN A 170 57.85 14.72 -17.26
N TYR A 171 58.21 15.78 -16.52
CA TYR A 171 59.45 15.79 -15.73
C TYR A 171 59.53 14.62 -14.74
N TRP A 172 58.45 14.35 -14.00
CA TRP A 172 58.40 13.24 -13.06
C TRP A 172 58.32 11.88 -13.75
N LYS A 173 57.65 11.77 -14.89
CA LYS A 173 57.61 10.55 -15.70
C LYS A 173 59.02 10.12 -16.08
N ASP A 174 59.82 11.05 -16.60
CA ASP A 174 61.19 10.79 -17.03
C ASP A 174 62.10 10.53 -15.82
N SER A 175 62.04 11.40 -14.80
CA SER A 175 62.90 11.32 -13.61
C SER A 175 62.63 10.09 -12.73
N LEU A 176 61.37 9.68 -12.60
CA LEU A 176 60.95 8.52 -11.81
C LEU A 176 60.71 7.28 -12.67
N ASN A 177 61.02 7.30 -13.98
CA ASN A 177 60.75 6.21 -14.92
C ASN A 177 59.35 5.57 -14.71
N VAL A 178 58.31 6.41 -14.73
CA VAL A 178 56.94 6.01 -14.39
C VAL A 178 56.37 5.16 -15.53
N PRO A 179 55.98 3.89 -15.28
CA PRO A 179 55.42 3.04 -16.32
C PRO A 179 53.99 3.48 -16.69
N VAL A 180 53.61 3.24 -17.94
CA VAL A 180 52.22 3.45 -18.42
C VAL A 180 51.27 2.53 -17.65
N MET A 181 50.15 3.10 -17.17
CA MET A 181 49.12 2.34 -16.48
C MET A 181 48.13 1.72 -17.48
N SER A 182 47.68 0.48 -17.23
CA SER A 182 46.55 -0.09 -17.97
C SER A 182 45.23 0.56 -17.52
N ASP A 183 44.20 0.56 -18.36
CA ASP A 183 42.88 1.11 -18.00
C ASP A 183 42.28 0.44 -16.77
N ALA A 184 42.42 -0.89 -16.64
CA ALA A 184 42.00 -1.65 -15.46
C ALA A 184 42.69 -1.17 -14.17
N LYS A 185 43.99 -0.86 -14.24
CA LYS A 185 44.77 -0.34 -13.11
C LYS A 185 44.35 1.08 -12.74
N THR A 186 44.10 1.94 -13.74
CA THR A 186 43.62 3.31 -13.55
C THR A 186 42.22 3.31 -12.91
N GLN A 187 41.29 2.51 -13.42
CA GLN A 187 39.94 2.38 -12.84
C GLN A 187 39.99 1.83 -11.42
N LYS A 188 40.81 0.80 -11.17
CA LYS A 188 40.99 0.23 -9.82
C LYS A 188 41.56 1.25 -8.83
N LEU A 189 42.51 2.07 -9.27
CA LEU A 189 43.04 3.18 -8.47
C LEU A 189 41.93 4.18 -8.12
N ILE A 190 41.17 4.63 -9.12
CA ILE A 190 40.06 5.58 -8.94
C ILE A 190 39.01 5.00 -7.99
N SER A 191 38.57 3.76 -8.19
CA SER A 191 37.55 3.12 -7.33
C SER A 191 38.01 2.92 -5.88
N MET A 192 39.33 2.76 -5.67
CA MET A 192 39.89 2.61 -4.33
C MET A 192 40.04 3.95 -3.61
N LEU A 193 40.37 5.03 -4.36
CA LEU A 193 40.47 6.39 -3.82
C LEU A 193 39.11 7.05 -3.64
N CYS A 194 38.13 6.74 -4.49
CA CYS A 194 36.80 7.35 -4.52
C CYS A 194 35.72 6.26 -4.64
N PRO A 195 35.45 5.48 -3.57
CA PRO A 195 34.46 4.42 -3.61
C PRO A 195 33.04 4.98 -3.77
N GLN A 196 32.21 4.35 -4.61
CA GLN A 196 30.78 4.64 -4.73
C GLN A 196 29.99 3.47 -4.11
N TYR A 197 29.53 3.64 -2.87
CA TYR A 197 28.65 2.67 -2.21
C TYR A 197 27.34 3.34 -1.77
N ASP A 198 26.21 2.67 -2.00
CA ASP A 198 24.94 2.99 -1.34
C ASP A 198 24.94 2.33 0.05
N GLY A 199 25.03 3.16 1.09
CA GLY A 199 25.04 2.72 2.49
C GLY A 199 23.66 2.41 3.07
N THR A 200 22.59 2.45 2.26
CA THR A 200 21.22 2.23 2.77
C THR A 200 21.10 0.81 3.34
N PRO A 201 20.74 0.65 4.64
CA PRO A 201 20.67 -0.66 5.26
C PRO A 201 19.47 -1.46 4.73
N LYS A 202 19.72 -2.71 4.33
CA LYS A 202 18.69 -3.69 3.90
C LYS A 202 17.71 -4.02 5.03
N TRP A 203 16.49 -4.47 4.70
CA TRP A 203 15.48 -4.79 5.72
C TRP A 203 15.93 -5.84 6.76
N GLY A 204 16.64 -6.89 6.37
CA GLY A 204 17.13 -7.90 7.33
C GLY A 204 18.05 -7.31 8.40
N THR A 205 18.93 -6.38 8.01
CA THR A 205 19.82 -5.66 8.93
C THR A 205 19.02 -4.74 9.85
N ARG A 206 18.02 -4.01 9.31
CA ARG A 206 17.13 -3.16 10.12
C ARG A 206 16.35 -3.96 11.16
N VAL A 207 15.74 -5.08 10.78
CA VAL A 207 15.01 -5.99 11.69
C VAL A 207 15.91 -6.44 12.85
N PHE A 208 17.15 -6.83 12.55
CA PHE A 208 18.11 -7.25 13.57
C PHE A 208 18.46 -6.12 14.56
N PHE A 209 18.72 -4.92 14.07
CA PHE A 209 19.07 -3.77 14.92
C PHE A 209 17.88 -3.25 15.72
N ASP A 210 16.70 -3.13 15.12
CA ASP A 210 15.49 -2.68 15.80
C ASP A 210 15.15 -3.57 17.00
N ASN A 211 15.27 -4.89 16.84
CA ASN A 211 15.08 -5.85 17.93
C ASN A 211 16.11 -5.73 19.06
N LYS A 212 17.28 -5.14 18.80
CA LYS A 212 18.32 -4.90 19.83
C LYS A 212 18.19 -3.54 20.49
N ILE A 213 17.87 -2.51 19.72
CA ILE A 213 17.88 -1.11 20.17
C ILE A 213 16.59 -0.79 20.95
N TRP A 214 15.43 -1.23 20.46
CA TRP A 214 14.12 -0.81 20.98
C TRP A 214 13.45 -1.83 21.92
N LEU A 215 14.14 -2.92 22.24
CA LEU A 215 13.65 -3.96 23.16
C LEU A 215 13.96 -3.65 24.64
N PRO A 216 15.14 -3.11 25.01
CA PRO A 216 15.39 -2.67 26.38
C PRO A 216 14.40 -1.59 26.83
N LEU A 217 13.99 -1.64 28.11
CA LEU A 217 13.21 -0.55 28.71
C LEU A 217 14.05 0.71 28.83
N THR A 218 13.44 1.87 28.59
CA THR A 218 14.09 3.16 28.91
C THR A 218 14.10 3.43 30.40
N ASN A 219 14.90 4.40 30.84
CA ASN A 219 14.93 4.82 32.24
C ASN A 219 13.53 5.21 32.75
N GLU A 220 12.75 5.94 31.95
CA GLU A 220 11.38 6.34 32.29
C GLU A 220 10.45 5.12 32.43
N GLN A 221 10.56 4.14 31.53
CA GLN A 221 9.78 2.89 31.64
C GLN A 221 10.21 2.06 32.86
N SER A 222 11.50 2.06 33.21
CA SER A 222 12.01 1.42 34.43
C SER A 222 11.48 2.10 35.70
N GLU A 223 11.35 3.42 35.73
CA GLU A 223 10.72 4.14 36.86
C GLU A 223 9.23 3.75 37.04
N VAL A 224 8.52 3.48 35.95
CA VAL A 224 7.14 2.96 36.01
C VAL A 224 7.10 1.59 36.68
N VAL A 225 8.05 0.70 36.36
CA VAL A 225 8.16 -0.62 36.99
C VAL A 225 8.38 -0.48 38.50
N ILE A 226 9.32 0.39 38.92
CA ILE A 226 9.61 0.64 40.35
C ILE A 226 8.36 1.17 41.05
N THR A 227 7.71 2.18 40.48
CA THR A 227 6.49 2.78 41.04
C THR A 227 5.35 1.77 41.18
N ALA A 228 5.15 0.92 40.17
CA ALA A 228 4.14 -0.13 40.20
C ALA A 228 4.47 -1.20 41.25
N CYS A 229 5.77 -1.45 41.48
CA CYS A 229 6.20 -2.37 42.51
C CYS A 229 5.87 -1.89 43.92
N ASP A 230 5.81 -0.59 44.16
CA ASP A 230 5.54 -0.02 45.48
C ASP A 230 4.06 0.29 45.72
N ARG A 231 3.28 0.65 44.68
CA ARG A 231 1.85 0.97 44.81
C ARG A 231 0.96 -0.27 44.89
N THR A 232 -0.05 -0.26 45.77
CA THR A 232 -1.03 -1.37 45.85
C THR A 232 -1.94 -1.41 44.62
N ARG A 233 -2.28 -0.26 44.03
CA ARG A 233 -3.12 -0.19 42.84
C ARG A 233 -2.52 0.78 41.83
N MET A 234 -2.47 0.36 40.56
CA MET A 234 -1.99 1.19 39.47
C MET A 234 -2.70 0.83 38.16
N LEU A 235 -3.11 1.85 37.42
CA LEU A 235 -3.58 1.72 36.04
C LEU A 235 -2.58 2.44 35.15
N VAL A 236 -2.11 1.75 34.12
CA VAL A 236 -1.18 2.29 33.14
C VAL A 236 -1.89 2.33 31.80
N THR A 237 -1.88 3.49 31.16
CA THR A 237 -2.44 3.69 29.81
C THR A 237 -1.40 4.27 28.90
N GLY A 238 -1.53 4.10 27.58
CA GLY A 238 -0.60 4.68 26.63
C GLY A 238 -0.86 4.25 25.21
N TRP A 239 -0.30 5.00 24.27
CA TRP A 239 -0.38 4.74 22.83
C TRP A 239 0.19 3.36 22.46
N PRO A 240 -0.17 2.78 21.30
CA PRO A 240 0.53 1.61 20.78
C PRO A 240 2.04 1.84 20.68
N GLY A 241 2.81 0.79 21.01
CA GLY A 241 4.28 0.84 20.98
C GLY A 241 4.97 1.58 22.14
N THR A 242 4.22 1.99 23.17
CA THR A 242 4.76 2.56 24.43
C THR A 242 5.32 1.52 25.41
N GLY A 243 5.27 0.23 25.09
CA GLY A 243 5.89 -0.84 25.88
C GLY A 243 5.05 -1.40 27.04
N LYS A 244 3.73 -1.16 27.08
CA LYS A 244 2.81 -1.65 28.13
C LYS A 244 3.05 -3.13 28.51
N THR A 245 3.03 -4.03 27.54
CA THR A 245 3.25 -5.48 27.75
C THR A 245 4.65 -5.79 28.29
N LEU A 246 5.70 -5.10 27.81
CA LEU A 246 7.07 -5.27 28.32
C LEU A 246 7.21 -4.80 29.77
N ILE A 247 6.56 -3.67 30.12
CA ILE A 247 6.48 -3.17 31.50
C ILE A 247 5.75 -4.20 32.39
N GLY A 248 4.64 -4.76 31.91
CA GLY A 248 3.92 -5.83 32.61
C GLY A 248 4.78 -7.07 32.87
N ILE A 249 5.57 -7.51 31.88
CA ILE A 249 6.53 -8.62 32.03
C ILE A 249 7.59 -8.29 33.09
N ALA A 250 8.16 -7.07 33.05
CA ALA A 250 9.19 -6.64 33.99
C ALA A 250 8.65 -6.60 35.44
N ILE A 251 7.44 -6.08 35.65
CA ILE A 251 6.76 -6.07 36.95
C ILE A 251 6.52 -7.51 37.43
N ALA A 252 6.04 -8.41 36.56
CA ALA A 252 5.78 -9.79 36.93
C ALA A 252 7.07 -10.49 37.42
N ARG A 253 8.18 -10.33 36.69
CA ARG A 253 9.49 -10.87 37.08
C ARG A 253 9.98 -10.32 38.41
N GLU A 254 9.84 -9.02 38.64
CA GLU A 254 10.25 -8.37 39.89
C GLU A 254 9.37 -8.80 41.09
N MET A 255 8.08 -9.04 40.88
CA MET A 255 7.21 -9.57 41.94
C MET A 255 7.55 -11.01 42.30
N VAL A 256 7.85 -11.84 41.29
CA VAL A 256 8.29 -13.23 41.48
C VAL A 256 9.65 -13.28 42.21
N SER A 257 10.59 -12.37 41.87
CA SER A 257 11.89 -12.26 42.54
C SER A 257 11.74 -11.91 44.04
N ARG A 258 10.73 -11.10 44.39
CA ARG A 258 10.32 -10.80 45.78
C ARG A 258 9.57 -11.95 46.45
N GLY A 259 9.38 -13.07 45.76
CA GLY A 259 8.77 -14.28 46.28
C GLY A 259 7.24 -14.30 46.27
N MET A 260 6.59 -13.32 45.64
CA MET A 260 5.13 -13.20 45.53
C MET A 260 4.57 -14.17 44.49
N ARG A 261 3.33 -14.63 44.68
CA ARG A 261 2.57 -15.36 43.65
C ARG A 261 1.81 -14.38 42.77
N VAL A 262 2.09 -14.42 41.47
CA VAL A 262 1.59 -13.46 40.48
C VAL A 262 0.62 -14.16 39.54
N LEU A 263 -0.58 -13.58 39.38
CA LEU A 263 -1.51 -13.91 38.31
C LEU A 263 -1.42 -12.83 37.23
N VAL A 264 -1.08 -13.22 36.01
CA VAL A 264 -1.12 -12.36 34.83
C VAL A 264 -2.32 -12.77 33.98
N LEU A 265 -3.24 -11.84 33.77
CA LEU A 265 -4.41 -12.01 32.92
C LEU A 265 -4.30 -11.16 31.65
N THR A 266 -4.78 -11.73 30.56
CA THR A 266 -5.03 -11.02 29.30
C THR A 266 -6.33 -11.54 28.67
N PHE A 267 -6.88 -10.84 27.70
CA PHE A 267 -8.03 -11.34 26.95
C PHE A 267 -7.60 -12.26 25.81
N ASN A 268 -6.48 -11.95 25.16
CA ASN A 268 -6.03 -12.63 23.94
C ASN A 268 -5.22 -13.91 24.25
N SER A 269 -5.61 -15.04 23.66
CA SER A 269 -4.93 -16.33 23.84
C SER A 269 -3.51 -16.37 23.28
N LEU A 270 -3.25 -15.75 22.12
CA LEU A 270 -1.91 -15.70 21.54
C LEU A 270 -0.98 -14.81 22.36
N LEU A 271 -1.51 -13.71 22.93
CA LEU A 271 -0.76 -12.89 23.87
C LEU A 271 -0.47 -13.67 25.16
N ALA A 272 -1.43 -14.44 25.68
CA ALA A 272 -1.20 -15.30 26.84
C ALA A 272 -0.07 -16.30 26.57
N GLU A 273 -0.05 -16.98 25.43
CA GLU A 273 1.03 -17.91 25.04
C GLU A 273 2.39 -17.20 24.90
N TYR A 274 2.40 -15.98 24.38
CA TYR A 274 3.62 -15.17 24.34
C TYR A 274 4.11 -14.82 25.75
N LEU A 275 3.22 -14.34 26.62
CA LEU A 275 3.54 -13.99 28.01
C LEU A 275 4.03 -15.22 28.81
N THR A 276 3.40 -16.38 28.63
CA THR A 276 3.83 -17.65 29.23
C THR A 276 5.28 -17.97 28.86
N ARG A 277 5.65 -17.86 27.57
CA ARG A 277 7.03 -18.08 27.11
C ARG A 277 8.01 -17.05 27.65
N GLN A 278 7.61 -15.78 27.75
CA GLN A 278 8.48 -14.72 28.26
C GLN A 278 8.70 -14.81 29.77
N LEU A 279 7.71 -15.24 30.52
CA LEU A 279 7.77 -15.30 31.99
C LEU A 279 8.31 -16.63 32.52
N ASP A 280 8.69 -17.56 31.63
CA ASP A 280 9.26 -18.87 31.97
C ASP A 280 8.46 -19.52 33.10
N SER A 281 7.15 -19.68 32.88
CA SER A 281 6.15 -20.00 33.91
C SER A 281 6.33 -21.37 34.58
N ASP A 282 7.39 -22.11 34.26
CA ASP A 282 7.87 -23.25 35.03
C ASP A 282 8.39 -22.84 36.42
N GLN A 283 8.58 -21.54 36.67
CA GLN A 283 8.66 -21.01 38.03
C GLN A 283 7.27 -21.06 38.69
N ALA A 284 7.11 -21.92 39.70
CA ALA A 284 5.87 -22.22 40.43
C ALA A 284 5.09 -21.02 41.05
N LYS A 285 5.55 -19.77 40.86
CA LYS A 285 4.97 -18.56 41.44
C LYS A 285 4.33 -17.61 40.42
N CYS A 286 4.39 -17.88 39.11
CA CYS A 286 3.75 -17.03 38.10
C CYS A 286 2.76 -17.84 37.25
N THR A 287 1.50 -17.45 37.27
CA THR A 287 0.46 -18.03 36.40
C THR A 287 0.05 -17.01 35.35
N VAL A 288 0.13 -17.39 34.08
CA VAL A 288 -0.38 -16.60 32.95
C VAL A 288 -1.63 -17.30 32.40
N SER A 289 -2.74 -16.58 32.26
CA SER A 289 -3.97 -17.14 31.70
C SER A 289 -4.79 -16.08 30.97
N THR A 290 -5.72 -16.52 30.13
CA THR A 290 -6.84 -15.67 29.74
C THR A 290 -7.95 -15.73 30.81
N TRP A 291 -8.83 -14.72 30.83
CA TRP A 291 -10.03 -14.75 31.68
C TRP A 291 -10.83 -16.03 31.46
N HIS A 292 -11.18 -16.33 30.21
CA HIS A 292 -11.98 -17.51 29.89
C HIS A 292 -11.27 -18.81 30.21
N ARG A 293 -9.95 -18.92 29.95
CA ARG A 293 -9.19 -20.12 30.32
C ARG A 293 -9.19 -20.33 31.84
N LEU A 294 -9.09 -19.25 32.63
CA LEU A 294 -9.17 -19.33 34.08
C LEU A 294 -10.56 -19.81 34.53
N CYS A 295 -11.63 -19.32 33.92
CA CYS A 295 -12.99 -19.78 34.19
C CYS A 295 -13.20 -21.26 33.78
N VAL A 296 -12.62 -21.71 32.67
CA VAL A 296 -12.66 -23.13 32.26
C VAL A 296 -11.96 -24.03 33.29
N ILE A 297 -10.79 -23.61 33.80
CA ILE A 297 -10.08 -24.32 34.87
C ILE A 297 -10.94 -24.41 36.13
N ALA A 298 -11.55 -23.31 36.54
CA ALA A 298 -12.48 -23.27 37.68
C ALA A 298 -13.66 -24.23 37.51
N ARG A 299 -14.30 -24.21 36.33
CA ARG A 299 -15.41 -25.11 36.00
C ARG A 299 -15.01 -26.58 36.09
N HIS A 300 -13.83 -26.93 35.57
CA HIS A 300 -13.31 -28.29 35.63
C HIS A 300 -13.06 -28.73 37.09
N GLN A 301 -12.48 -27.87 37.92
CA GLN A 301 -12.27 -28.15 39.35
C GLN A 301 -13.58 -28.34 40.13
N LEU A 302 -14.65 -27.68 39.70
CA LEU A 302 -16.00 -27.88 40.26
C LEU A 302 -16.66 -29.19 39.81
N GLY A 303 -16.05 -29.95 38.89
CA GLY A 303 -16.60 -31.19 38.35
C GLY A 303 -17.79 -30.98 37.41
N ILE A 304 -17.97 -29.77 36.86
CA ILE A 304 -19.06 -29.45 35.94
C ILE A 304 -18.61 -29.80 34.50
N THR A 305 -19.40 -30.60 33.79
CA THR A 305 -19.05 -31.07 32.43
C THR A 305 -18.97 -29.93 31.39
N THR A 306 -18.11 -30.11 30.39
CA THR A 306 -17.81 -29.15 29.31
C THR A 306 -18.80 -29.18 28.14
N GLU A 307 -19.84 -30.01 28.19
CA GLU A 307 -20.85 -30.16 27.12
C GLU A 307 -21.73 -28.91 26.90
N GLN A 308 -21.55 -27.85 27.70
CA GLN A 308 -22.32 -26.60 27.67
C GLN A 308 -21.46 -25.33 27.56
N LEU A 309 -20.27 -25.39 26.94
CA LEU A 309 -19.51 -24.18 26.59
C LEU A 309 -20.16 -23.47 25.38
N ASN A 310 -21.31 -22.85 25.60
CA ASN A 310 -22.02 -22.04 24.63
C ASN A 310 -21.72 -20.55 24.81
N ASP A 311 -22.15 -19.71 23.86
CA ASP A 311 -21.94 -18.26 23.90
C ASP A 311 -22.46 -17.61 25.19
N ASP A 312 -23.56 -18.10 25.74
CA ASP A 312 -24.13 -17.58 26.98
C ASP A 312 -23.22 -17.83 28.18
N TRP A 313 -22.59 -19.00 28.25
CA TRP A 313 -21.59 -19.29 29.28
C TRP A 313 -20.38 -18.34 29.17
N PHE A 314 -19.84 -18.12 27.96
CA PHE A 314 -18.71 -17.21 27.76
C PHE A 314 -19.06 -15.75 28.08
N LYS A 315 -20.34 -15.36 28.02
CA LYS A 315 -20.82 -14.01 28.33
C LYS A 315 -21.12 -13.81 29.82
N THR A 316 -21.83 -14.74 30.45
CA THR A 316 -22.33 -14.59 31.83
C THR A 316 -21.95 -15.75 32.75
N GLY A 317 -22.15 -17.00 32.33
CA GLY A 317 -21.97 -18.17 33.20
C GLY A 317 -20.53 -18.40 33.70
N CYS A 318 -19.52 -17.99 32.94
CA CYS A 318 -18.11 -18.12 33.31
C CYS A 318 -17.76 -17.38 34.61
N LEU A 319 -18.45 -16.27 34.91
CA LEU A 319 -18.27 -15.51 36.14
C LEU A 319 -18.79 -16.27 37.37
N ASP A 320 -19.93 -16.96 37.23
CA ASP A 320 -20.51 -17.72 38.34
C ASP A 320 -19.65 -18.94 38.72
N ASP A 321 -19.11 -19.63 37.72
CA ASP A 321 -18.23 -20.78 37.92
C ASP A 321 -16.94 -20.37 38.66
N ILE A 322 -16.25 -19.32 38.21
CA ILE A 322 -15.03 -18.86 38.88
C ILE A 322 -15.30 -18.34 40.31
N ARG A 323 -16.44 -17.66 40.51
CA ARG A 323 -16.90 -17.23 41.84
C ARG A 323 -17.08 -18.41 42.79
N MET A 324 -17.73 -19.47 42.32
CA MET A 324 -17.99 -20.66 43.13
C MET A 324 -16.69 -21.44 43.42
N ALA A 325 -15.79 -21.58 42.44
CA ALA A 325 -14.52 -22.28 42.63
C ALA A 325 -13.61 -21.57 43.65
N ILE A 326 -13.50 -20.23 43.57
CA ILE A 326 -12.75 -19.43 44.53
C ILE A 326 -13.37 -19.53 45.93
N ALA A 327 -14.69 -19.44 46.04
CA ALA A 327 -15.39 -19.57 47.33
C ALA A 327 -15.17 -20.94 48.00
N ARG A 328 -14.95 -22.00 47.20
CA ARG A 328 -14.62 -23.36 47.68
C ARG A 328 -13.12 -23.60 47.90
N GLY A 329 -12.26 -22.60 47.69
CA GLY A 329 -10.81 -22.72 47.85
C GLY A 329 -10.16 -23.65 46.82
N MET A 330 -10.79 -23.83 45.64
CA MET A 330 -10.30 -24.73 44.59
C MET A 330 -9.29 -24.06 43.66
N ILE A 331 -9.27 -22.73 43.62
CA ILE A 331 -8.35 -21.92 42.83
C ILE A 331 -7.17 -21.47 43.69
N ASP A 332 -5.98 -21.44 43.09
CA ASP A 332 -4.76 -20.98 43.74
C ASP A 332 -4.91 -19.56 44.30
N ASN A 333 -4.26 -19.33 45.43
CA ASN A 333 -4.20 -18.00 46.02
C ASN A 333 -3.05 -17.20 45.39
N TYR A 334 -3.32 -15.98 44.97
CA TYR A 334 -2.34 -15.07 44.36
C TYR A 334 -2.18 -13.81 45.19
N ASP A 335 -0.98 -13.24 45.22
CA ASP A 335 -0.65 -12.04 45.98
C ASP A 335 -0.71 -10.76 45.10
N VAL A 336 -0.51 -10.92 43.80
CA VAL A 336 -0.48 -9.83 42.81
C VAL A 336 -1.31 -10.20 41.58
N LEU A 337 -2.15 -9.29 41.11
CA LEU A 337 -2.85 -9.36 39.83
C LEU A 337 -2.26 -8.35 38.85
N ILE A 338 -1.84 -8.84 37.68
CA ILE A 338 -1.46 -8.01 36.54
C ILE A 338 -2.46 -8.28 35.41
N ILE A 339 -3.08 -7.25 34.85
CA ILE A 339 -4.03 -7.38 33.75
C ILE A 339 -3.50 -6.61 32.54
N ASP A 340 -3.20 -7.29 31.45
CA ASP A 340 -2.93 -6.66 30.14
C ASP A 340 -4.19 -6.68 29.27
N GLU A 341 -4.31 -5.72 28.34
CA GLU A 341 -5.51 -5.47 27.53
C GLU A 341 -6.81 -5.35 28.36
N CYS A 342 -6.75 -4.65 29.50
CA CYS A 342 -7.87 -4.60 30.45
C CYS A 342 -9.16 -4.05 29.83
N GLN A 343 -9.05 -3.17 28.82
CA GLN A 343 -10.21 -2.66 28.06
C GLN A 343 -11.03 -3.76 27.38
N ALA A 344 -10.46 -4.92 27.08
CA ALA A 344 -11.17 -6.03 26.43
C ALA A 344 -12.03 -6.86 27.41
N LEU A 345 -11.85 -6.67 28.72
CA LEU A 345 -12.64 -7.36 29.75
C LEU A 345 -13.96 -6.64 30.01
N ARG A 346 -15.01 -7.41 30.31
CA ARG A 346 -16.32 -6.86 30.68
C ARG A 346 -16.27 -6.16 32.05
N PRO A 347 -17.05 -5.10 32.28
CA PRO A 347 -17.10 -4.40 33.56
C PRO A 347 -17.40 -5.31 34.76
N GLU A 348 -18.27 -6.31 34.60
CA GLU A 348 -18.62 -7.25 35.68
C GLU A 348 -17.44 -8.15 36.08
N TRP A 349 -16.63 -8.57 35.10
CA TRP A 349 -15.44 -9.37 35.34
C TRP A 349 -14.36 -8.56 36.07
N CYS A 350 -14.13 -7.32 35.63
CA CYS A 350 -13.21 -6.40 36.29
C CYS A 350 -13.61 -6.12 37.74
N ARG A 351 -14.90 -5.88 38.00
CA ARG A 351 -15.42 -5.69 39.36
C ARG A 351 -15.11 -6.89 40.25
N TYR A 352 -15.38 -8.10 39.75
CA TYR A 352 -15.09 -9.32 40.50
C TYR A 352 -13.60 -9.54 40.74
N LEU A 353 -12.74 -9.27 39.76
CA LEU A 353 -11.28 -9.34 39.94
C LEU A 353 -10.79 -8.39 41.05
N VAL A 354 -11.34 -7.17 41.11
CA VAL A 354 -11.01 -6.20 42.18
C VAL A 354 -11.50 -6.68 43.55
N GLU A 355 -12.65 -7.34 43.62
CA GLU A 355 -13.16 -7.96 44.85
C GLU A 355 -12.30 -9.15 45.30
N TRP A 356 -11.93 -10.05 44.38
CA TRP A 356 -11.07 -11.20 44.67
C TRP A 356 -9.68 -10.79 45.16
N PHE A 357 -9.14 -9.70 44.61
CA PHE A 357 -7.85 -9.11 45.01
C PHE A 357 -8.01 -7.95 46.01
N ALA A 358 -9.10 -7.93 46.80
CA ALA A 358 -9.27 -6.94 47.85
C ALA A 358 -8.09 -6.96 48.85
N GLY A 359 -7.50 -5.78 49.12
CA GLY A 359 -6.32 -5.64 49.97
C GLY A 359 -5.00 -6.12 49.35
N LYS A 360 -5.03 -6.66 48.12
CA LYS A 360 -3.86 -7.15 47.39
C LYS A 360 -3.47 -6.19 46.26
N LYS A 361 -2.32 -6.46 45.63
CA LYS A 361 -1.78 -5.60 44.58
C LYS A 361 -2.47 -5.86 43.25
N ILE A 362 -2.91 -4.80 42.56
CA ILE A 362 -3.55 -4.86 41.24
C ILE A 362 -2.88 -3.84 40.31
N ILE A 363 -2.38 -4.31 39.18
CA ILE A 363 -1.76 -3.49 38.14
C ILE A 363 -2.47 -3.78 36.83
N ALA A 364 -3.12 -2.79 36.24
CA ALA A 364 -3.87 -2.94 35.00
C ALA A 364 -3.23 -2.09 33.88
N PHE A 365 -3.18 -2.63 32.68
CA PHE A 365 -2.76 -1.94 31.46
C PHE A 365 -3.96 -1.80 30.53
N CYS A 366 -4.13 -0.59 29.98
CA CYS A 366 -5.27 -0.25 29.14
C CYS A 366 -4.84 0.54 27.90
N ASP A 367 -5.52 0.31 26.77
CA ASP A 367 -5.41 1.12 25.55
C ASP A 367 -6.74 1.17 24.82
N GLU A 368 -7.55 2.19 25.12
CA GLU A 368 -8.87 2.43 24.51
C GLU A 368 -8.80 2.67 23.01
N THR A 369 -7.61 2.94 22.46
CA THR A 369 -7.47 3.13 21.01
C THR A 369 -7.60 1.84 20.22
N GLN A 370 -7.41 0.70 20.88
CA GLN A 370 -7.41 -0.65 20.29
C GLN A 370 -8.64 -1.49 20.69
N LEU A 371 -9.70 -0.86 21.21
CA LEU A 371 -10.98 -1.51 21.46
C LEU A 371 -11.76 -1.65 20.15
N PHE A 372 -12.20 -2.87 19.81
CA PHE A 372 -12.95 -3.10 18.58
C PHE A 372 -14.45 -2.80 18.77
N PRO A 373 -15.17 -2.36 17.72
CA PRO A 373 -16.59 -2.00 17.84
C PRO A 373 -17.53 -3.13 18.30
N PHE A 374 -17.12 -4.40 18.10
CA PHE A 374 -17.91 -5.57 18.49
C PHE A 374 -17.66 -6.01 19.94
N GLU A 375 -16.70 -5.42 20.65
CA GLU A 375 -16.36 -5.78 22.02
C GLU A 375 -17.19 -4.96 23.02
N SER A 376 -17.70 -5.63 24.07
CA SER A 376 -18.36 -4.98 25.22
C SER A 376 -17.36 -4.77 26.36
N GLY A 377 -16.31 -4.01 26.07
CA GLY A 377 -15.20 -3.74 26.98
C GLY A 377 -15.51 -2.73 28.08
N ILE A 378 -14.60 -2.60 29.03
CA ILE A 378 -14.61 -1.54 30.06
C ILE A 378 -13.81 -0.32 29.59
N ASP A 379 -14.30 0.88 29.88
CA ASP A 379 -13.58 2.13 29.57
C ASP A 379 -12.59 2.53 30.69
N LEU A 380 -11.73 3.50 30.38
CA LEU A 380 -10.65 3.95 31.27
C LEU A 380 -11.19 4.66 32.52
N LEU A 381 -12.31 5.38 32.42
CA LEU A 381 -12.93 6.08 33.55
C LEU A 381 -13.52 5.08 34.55
N GLN A 382 -14.26 4.10 34.03
CA GLN A 382 -14.80 2.99 34.81
C GLN A 382 -13.69 2.20 35.50
N LEU A 383 -12.55 1.98 34.83
CA LEU A 383 -11.38 1.33 35.43
C LEU A 383 -10.78 2.16 36.58
N CYS A 384 -10.66 3.47 36.42
CA CYS A 384 -10.20 4.35 37.49
C CYS A 384 -11.11 4.27 38.72
N ASP A 385 -12.43 4.32 38.52
CA ASP A 385 -13.42 4.23 39.58
C ASP A 385 -13.36 2.88 40.31
N LEU A 386 -13.30 1.77 39.56
CA LEU A 386 -13.19 0.42 40.15
C LEU A 386 -11.90 0.25 40.95
N LEU A 387 -10.77 0.75 40.44
CA LEU A 387 -9.48 0.67 41.11
C LEU A 387 -9.34 1.70 42.23
N LYS A 388 -10.25 2.69 42.33
CA LYS A 388 -10.19 3.81 43.29
C LYS A 388 -8.90 4.62 43.14
N ILE A 389 -8.59 5.00 41.91
CA ILE A 389 -7.45 5.85 41.57
C ILE A 389 -7.94 7.13 40.91
N GLU A 390 -7.28 8.25 41.17
CA GLU A 390 -7.70 9.56 40.63
C GLU A 390 -7.46 9.65 39.12
N SER A 391 -6.35 9.08 38.63
CA SER A 391 -5.99 9.10 37.22
C SER A 391 -5.01 7.97 36.88
N PRO A 392 -4.99 7.51 35.61
CA PRO A 392 -4.03 6.50 35.17
C PRO A 392 -2.65 7.12 34.94
N PHE A 393 -1.61 6.31 35.06
CA PHE A 393 -0.28 6.67 34.62
C PHE A 393 -0.20 6.60 33.09
N LEU A 394 0.04 7.72 32.43
CA LEU A 394 0.07 7.82 30.98
C LEU A 394 1.50 7.66 30.43
N LEU A 395 1.70 6.68 29.55
CA LEU A 395 2.92 6.50 28.78
C LEU A 395 2.86 7.33 27.49
N THR A 396 3.87 8.17 27.27
CA THR A 396 3.91 9.15 26.17
C THR A 396 5.03 8.92 25.15
N ILE A 397 5.88 7.91 25.36
CA ILE A 397 7.04 7.63 24.49
C ILE A 397 6.78 6.35 23.70
N ALA A 398 6.55 6.46 22.39
CA ALA A 398 6.37 5.34 21.47
C ALA A 398 7.72 4.91 20.88
N LEU A 399 8.14 3.68 21.19
CA LEU A 399 9.47 3.14 20.85
C LEU A 399 9.40 1.90 19.96
N ARG A 400 8.38 1.06 20.13
CA ARG A 400 8.27 -0.20 19.36
C ARG A 400 7.87 0.07 17.92
N THR A 401 6.86 0.93 17.73
CA THR A 401 6.34 1.28 16.40
C THR A 401 7.25 2.31 15.72
N PRO A 402 7.63 2.13 14.45
CA PRO A 402 8.39 3.13 13.69
C PRO A 402 7.69 4.49 13.65
N LYS A 403 8.48 5.58 13.65
CA LYS A 403 7.94 6.95 13.73
C LYS A 403 6.99 7.30 12.59
N MET A 404 7.28 6.86 11.35
CA MET A 404 6.40 7.09 10.21
C MET A 404 5.01 6.46 10.42
N ILE A 405 4.97 5.24 10.98
CA ILE A 405 3.71 4.56 11.33
C ILE A 405 3.02 5.27 12.49
N THR A 406 3.76 5.69 13.53
CA THR A 406 3.19 6.47 14.64
C THR A 406 2.53 7.76 14.16
N GLU A 407 3.19 8.52 13.28
CA GLU A 407 2.63 9.74 12.69
C GLU A 407 1.41 9.43 11.82
N ARG A 408 1.41 8.33 11.07
CA ARG A 408 0.24 7.85 10.32
C ARG A 408 -0.95 7.59 11.26
N LEU A 409 -0.74 6.86 12.35
CA LEU A 409 -1.78 6.58 13.35
C LEU A 409 -2.32 7.86 14.00
N LEU A 410 -1.44 8.80 14.34
CA LEU A 410 -1.83 10.10 14.92
C LEU A 410 -2.69 10.94 13.95
N SER A 411 -2.38 10.90 12.65
CA SER A 411 -3.15 11.62 11.65
C SER A 411 -4.59 11.10 11.50
N VAL A 412 -4.80 9.82 11.76
CA VAL A 412 -6.13 9.18 11.77
C VAL A 412 -6.85 9.48 13.09
N ARG A 413 -6.17 9.24 14.22
CA ARG A 413 -6.71 9.41 15.56
C ARG A 413 -5.80 10.33 16.38
N PRO A 414 -6.06 11.65 16.44
CA PRO A 414 -5.22 12.56 17.20
C PRO A 414 -5.36 12.31 18.72
N THR A 415 -4.28 12.57 19.47
CA THR A 415 -4.25 12.51 20.93
C THR A 415 -4.49 13.88 21.55
N SER A 416 -5.03 13.90 22.77
CA SER A 416 -5.14 15.11 23.60
C SER A 416 -3.86 15.45 24.38
N TYR A 417 -2.84 14.62 24.26
CA TYR A 417 -1.56 14.72 24.96
C TYR A 417 -0.40 14.63 23.96
N GLN A 418 0.77 15.11 24.39
CA GLN A 418 1.99 15.04 23.59
C GLN A 418 2.49 13.59 23.54
N LEU A 419 2.49 13.00 22.35
CA LEU A 419 3.14 11.73 22.06
C LEU A 419 4.50 12.00 21.41
N TYR A 420 5.54 11.34 21.91
CA TYR A 420 6.90 11.47 21.38
C TYR A 420 7.39 10.12 20.85
N SER A 421 8.07 10.12 19.70
CA SER A 421 8.82 8.97 19.20
C SER A 421 10.29 9.34 19.08
N MET A 422 11.15 8.55 19.74
CA MET A 422 12.60 8.71 19.69
C MET A 422 13.22 8.21 18.38
N ARG A 423 12.45 7.48 17.57
CA ARG A 423 12.93 6.93 16.30
C ARG A 423 13.07 8.04 15.26
N GLU A 424 14.01 7.89 14.34
CA GLU A 424 14.08 8.75 13.17
C GLU A 424 12.88 8.48 12.24
N LYS A 425 12.51 9.50 11.46
CA LYS A 425 11.40 9.36 10.52
C LYS A 425 11.94 8.76 9.22
N GLU A 426 11.65 7.49 9.01
CA GLU A 426 12.01 6.71 7.82
C GLU A 426 10.75 6.45 6.98
N PRO A 427 10.50 7.19 5.88
CA PRO A 427 9.29 7.05 5.07
C PRO A 427 9.01 5.64 4.57
N GLU A 428 10.06 4.87 4.28
CA GLU A 428 10.02 3.52 3.72
C GLU A 428 9.48 2.45 4.68
N THR A 429 9.37 2.75 5.98
CA THR A 429 8.81 1.86 7.02
C THR A 429 7.29 1.71 6.94
N LEU A 430 6.62 2.54 6.13
CA LEU A 430 5.20 2.39 5.81
C LEU A 430 5.02 2.35 4.28
N LYS A 431 4.42 1.27 3.79
CA LYS A 431 4.05 1.11 2.37
C LYS A 431 2.57 0.80 2.27
N GLU A 432 1.83 1.67 1.60
CA GLU A 432 0.40 1.48 1.34
C GLU A 432 0.23 1.29 -0.17
N VAL A 433 -0.07 0.06 -0.56
CA VAL A 433 -0.06 -0.40 -1.94
C VAL A 433 -1.48 -0.60 -2.42
N VAL A 434 -1.91 0.18 -3.41
CA VAL A 434 -3.07 -0.14 -4.25
C VAL A 434 -2.54 -0.98 -5.41
N PHE A 435 -2.86 -2.27 -5.43
CA PHE A 435 -2.25 -3.19 -6.39
C PHE A 435 -2.94 -3.11 -7.77
N SER A 436 -2.14 -3.22 -8.84
CA SER A 436 -2.60 -3.35 -10.24
C SER A 436 -2.58 -4.82 -10.68
N THR A 437 -2.96 -5.10 -11.93
CA THR A 437 -2.91 -6.47 -12.50
C THR A 437 -1.51 -7.09 -12.48
N ASP A 438 -0.46 -6.27 -12.51
CA ASP A 438 0.93 -6.72 -12.63
C ASP A 438 1.62 -6.84 -11.26
N TRP A 439 0.94 -6.45 -10.17
CA TRP A 439 1.50 -6.55 -8.84
C TRP A 439 1.38 -7.98 -8.30
N SER A 440 2.46 -8.45 -7.67
CA SER A 440 2.54 -9.80 -7.11
C SER A 440 3.00 -9.80 -5.66
N LEU A 441 2.27 -10.53 -4.80
CA LEU A 441 2.69 -10.81 -3.43
C LEU A 441 3.98 -11.65 -3.41
N THR A 442 4.15 -12.54 -4.39
CA THR A 442 5.34 -13.38 -4.54
C THR A 442 6.61 -12.55 -4.68
N GLU A 443 6.61 -11.58 -5.61
CA GLU A 443 7.76 -10.69 -5.83
C GLU A 443 8.08 -9.85 -4.58
N LEU A 444 7.05 -9.40 -3.86
CA LEU A 444 7.21 -8.67 -2.61
C LEU A 444 7.91 -9.54 -1.54
N LEU A 445 7.47 -10.77 -1.35
CA LEU A 445 8.05 -11.70 -0.38
C LEU A 445 9.48 -12.08 -0.76
N GLU A 446 9.73 -12.39 -2.03
CA GLU A 446 11.07 -12.70 -2.54
C GLU A 446 12.04 -11.54 -2.35
N LYS A 447 11.60 -10.30 -2.60
CA LYS A 447 12.39 -9.10 -2.34
C LYS A 447 12.77 -8.99 -0.87
N LEU A 448 11.82 -9.15 0.05
CA LEU A 448 12.10 -9.09 1.50
C LEU A 448 13.11 -10.17 1.92
N MET A 449 12.94 -11.40 1.41
CA MET A 449 13.86 -12.50 1.70
C MET A 449 15.26 -12.27 1.11
N HIS A 450 15.36 -11.72 -0.10
CA HIS A 450 16.63 -11.34 -0.72
C HIS A 450 17.35 -10.22 0.05
N GLU A 451 16.58 -9.34 0.71
CA GLU A 451 17.08 -8.33 1.63
C GLU A 451 17.45 -8.88 3.03
N GLY A 452 17.34 -10.19 3.23
CA GLY A 452 17.78 -10.89 4.44
C GLY A 452 16.74 -10.97 5.55
N VAL A 453 15.46 -10.70 5.25
CA VAL A 453 14.37 -10.87 6.21
C VAL A 453 14.06 -12.36 6.37
N MET A 454 13.92 -12.83 7.62
CA MET A 454 13.51 -14.21 7.87
C MET A 454 11.99 -14.35 7.84
N LYS A 455 11.48 -15.49 7.37
CA LYS A 455 10.03 -15.78 7.31
C LYS A 455 9.30 -15.55 8.64
N LYS A 456 9.93 -15.96 9.76
CA LYS A 456 9.40 -15.78 11.13
C LYS A 456 9.23 -14.31 11.55
N ASP A 457 9.91 -13.39 10.86
CA ASP A 457 9.83 -11.94 11.13
C ASP A 457 8.67 -11.28 10.36
N ILE A 458 7.97 -12.05 9.51
CA ILE A 458 6.84 -11.61 8.69
C ILE A 458 5.56 -12.24 9.21
N VAL A 459 4.55 -11.41 9.46
CA VAL A 459 3.18 -11.86 9.76
C VAL A 459 2.21 -11.16 8.83
N ALA A 460 1.34 -11.94 8.18
CA ALA A 460 0.25 -11.41 7.36
C ALA A 460 -1.05 -11.37 8.17
N LEU A 461 -1.71 -10.21 8.18
CA LEU A 461 -2.92 -9.95 8.93
C LEU A 461 -4.12 -9.78 7.99
N TYR A 462 -5.24 -10.38 8.37
CA TYR A 462 -6.51 -10.29 7.64
C TYR A 462 -7.69 -10.02 8.60
N LYS A 463 -8.86 -9.64 8.07
CA LYS A 463 -10.01 -9.25 8.91
C LYS A 463 -10.71 -10.45 9.56
N TYR A 464 -11.30 -11.32 8.74
CA TYR A 464 -12.09 -12.47 9.22
C TYR A 464 -11.61 -13.79 8.62
N ASN A 465 -11.59 -13.87 7.29
CA ASN A 465 -11.10 -15.03 6.55
C ASN A 465 -9.88 -14.61 5.74
N LEU A 466 -8.93 -15.53 5.61
CA LEU A 466 -7.78 -15.32 4.73
C LEU A 466 -8.31 -15.22 3.28
N PRO A 467 -8.00 -14.16 2.54
CA PRO A 467 -8.47 -14.04 1.16
C PRO A 467 -7.86 -15.14 0.30
N LEU A 468 -8.70 -15.86 -0.45
CA LEU A 468 -8.29 -16.95 -1.36
C LEU A 468 -7.19 -16.52 -2.35
N LEU A 469 -7.17 -15.22 -2.71
CA LEU A 469 -6.17 -14.62 -3.58
C LEU A 469 -4.73 -14.76 -3.03
N PHE A 470 -4.57 -14.70 -1.70
CA PHE A 470 -3.26 -14.72 -1.05
C PHE A 470 -2.94 -16.05 -0.38
N GLU A 471 -3.95 -16.87 -0.08
CA GLU A 471 -3.82 -18.11 0.71
C GLU A 471 -2.76 -19.06 0.15
N THR A 472 -2.84 -19.39 -1.15
CA THR A 472 -1.89 -20.32 -1.79
C THR A 472 -0.44 -19.86 -1.65
N ILE A 473 -0.18 -18.58 -1.91
CA ILE A 473 1.17 -17.99 -1.87
C ILE A 473 1.69 -17.97 -0.43
N LEU A 474 0.86 -17.57 0.54
CA LEU A 474 1.28 -17.48 1.94
C LEU A 474 1.60 -18.87 2.53
N ILE A 475 0.85 -19.91 2.12
CA ILE A 475 1.13 -21.30 2.49
C ILE A 475 2.43 -21.79 1.84
N GLU A 476 2.62 -21.53 0.55
CA GLU A 476 3.84 -21.92 -0.18
C GLU A 476 5.11 -21.32 0.44
N TYR A 477 5.04 -20.05 0.85
CA TYR A 477 6.16 -19.37 1.48
C TYR A 477 6.28 -19.63 2.98
N ASP A 478 5.34 -20.37 3.60
CA ASP A 478 5.29 -20.63 5.05
C ASP A 478 5.28 -19.33 5.87
N ILE A 479 4.45 -18.38 5.45
CA ILE A 479 4.26 -17.10 6.15
C ILE A 479 3.15 -17.26 7.18
N ARG A 480 3.41 -16.84 8.41
CA ARG A 480 2.41 -16.86 9.48
C ARG A 480 1.26 -15.91 9.16
N THR A 481 0.03 -16.41 9.21
CA THR A 481 -1.18 -15.62 8.99
C THR A 481 -2.07 -15.63 10.23
N GLU A 482 -2.61 -14.47 10.63
CA GLU A 482 -3.57 -14.37 11.75
C GLU A 482 -4.64 -13.30 11.46
N SER A 483 -5.81 -13.42 12.08
CA SER A 483 -6.76 -12.31 12.05
C SER A 483 -6.24 -11.12 12.88
N VAL A 484 -6.55 -9.89 12.47
CA VAL A 484 -6.15 -8.67 13.20
C VAL A 484 -6.60 -8.73 14.66
N SER A 485 -7.81 -9.21 14.91
CA SER A 485 -8.36 -9.37 16.26
C SER A 485 -7.57 -10.36 17.11
N ARG A 486 -7.13 -11.48 16.53
CA ARG A 486 -6.29 -12.49 17.22
C ARG A 486 -4.86 -12.02 17.42
N TYR A 487 -4.33 -11.15 16.56
CA TYR A 487 -2.97 -10.64 16.68
C TYR A 487 -2.83 -9.38 17.55
N ARG A 488 -3.92 -8.90 18.17
CA ARG A 488 -3.87 -7.75 19.10
C ARG A 488 -2.92 -8.03 20.27
N GLY A 489 -2.19 -7.01 20.69
CA GLY A 489 -1.23 -7.10 21.79
C GLY A 489 0.12 -7.73 21.41
N LEU A 490 0.18 -8.46 20.30
CA LEU A 490 1.43 -8.99 19.73
C LEU A 490 2.08 -7.99 18.78
N GLU A 491 3.30 -8.28 18.37
CA GLU A 491 4.05 -7.49 17.40
C GLU A 491 4.92 -8.39 16.52
N SER A 492 5.33 -7.89 15.36
CA SER A 492 6.26 -8.54 14.45
C SER A 492 7.13 -7.49 13.76
N PRO A 493 8.38 -7.78 13.36
CA PRO A 493 9.18 -6.83 12.60
C PRO A 493 8.48 -6.35 11.34
N ILE A 494 7.91 -7.28 10.56
CA ILE A 494 7.18 -6.96 9.34
C ILE A 494 5.73 -7.43 9.46
N ILE A 495 4.81 -6.51 9.17
CA ILE A 495 3.38 -6.76 9.08
C ILE A 495 2.92 -6.51 7.65
N ILE A 496 2.27 -7.51 7.06
CA ILE A 496 1.57 -7.38 5.77
C ILE A 496 0.07 -7.37 6.06
N ILE A 497 -0.64 -6.31 5.71
CA ILE A 497 -2.10 -6.20 5.93
C ILE A 497 -2.79 -6.52 4.60
N LEU A 498 -3.59 -7.57 4.59
CA LEU A 498 -4.30 -8.07 3.42
C LEU A 498 -5.70 -7.47 3.36
N ASP A 499 -6.15 -7.08 2.16
CA ASP A 499 -7.45 -6.44 1.91
C ASP A 499 -7.76 -5.32 2.93
N ALA A 500 -6.82 -4.38 3.07
CA ALA A 500 -6.90 -3.28 4.01
C ALA A 500 -8.13 -2.38 3.78
N ASP A 501 -8.65 -2.33 2.55
CA ASP A 501 -9.91 -1.68 2.17
C ASP A 501 -11.15 -2.27 2.86
N SER A 502 -11.10 -3.53 3.29
CA SER A 502 -12.22 -4.21 3.95
C SER A 502 -12.31 -3.91 5.45
N MET A 503 -11.27 -3.31 6.03
CA MET A 503 -11.12 -3.06 7.46
C MET A 503 -11.62 -1.67 7.85
N VAL A 504 -12.24 -1.55 9.03
CA VAL A 504 -12.58 -0.24 9.60
C VAL A 504 -11.35 0.44 10.22
N ASP A 505 -11.41 1.75 10.44
CA ASP A 505 -10.27 2.52 10.99
C ASP A 505 -9.71 1.93 12.30
N ALA A 506 -10.56 1.39 13.19
CA ALA A 506 -10.10 0.75 14.43
C ALA A 506 -9.30 -0.55 14.18
N GLU A 507 -9.67 -1.32 13.16
CA GLU A 507 -8.97 -2.54 12.74
C GLU A 507 -7.64 -2.22 12.09
N LEU A 508 -7.61 -1.26 11.16
CA LEU A 508 -6.37 -0.78 10.54
C LEU A 508 -5.44 -0.16 11.58
N PHE A 509 -5.97 0.63 12.51
CA PHE A 509 -5.19 1.21 13.60
C PHE A 509 -4.51 0.11 14.44
N CYS A 510 -5.24 -0.95 14.79
CA CYS A 510 -4.66 -2.10 15.47
C CYS A 510 -3.58 -2.78 14.60
N ALA A 511 -3.88 -3.10 13.34
CA ALA A 511 -2.99 -3.80 12.42
C ALA A 511 -1.67 -3.07 12.16
N TYR A 512 -1.72 -1.77 11.83
CA TYR A 512 -0.54 -0.94 11.58
C TYR A 512 0.36 -0.88 12.81
N SER A 513 -0.23 -0.81 14.00
CA SER A 513 0.53 -0.72 15.25
C SER A 513 1.25 -2.02 15.65
N ARG A 514 1.03 -3.14 14.94
CA ARG A 514 1.69 -4.43 15.24
C ARG A 514 3.11 -4.50 14.69
N ALA A 515 3.51 -3.60 13.80
CA ALA A 515 4.84 -3.63 13.20
C ALA A 515 5.87 -2.94 14.08
N THR A 516 7.05 -3.56 14.20
CA THR A 516 8.22 -2.93 14.83
C THR A 516 9.23 -2.39 13.83
N THR A 517 9.13 -2.72 12.54
CA THR A 517 10.08 -2.26 11.51
C THR A 517 9.37 -1.81 10.23
N LEU A 518 8.47 -2.61 9.66
CA LEU A 518 7.82 -2.31 8.37
C LEU A 518 6.34 -2.72 8.37
N VAL A 519 5.47 -1.81 7.91
CA VAL A 519 4.08 -2.12 7.51
C VAL A 519 3.97 -2.08 6.00
N ILE A 520 3.35 -3.11 5.43
CA ILE A 520 2.90 -3.13 4.04
C ILE A 520 1.39 -3.37 4.04
N ALA A 521 0.59 -2.34 3.78
CA ALA A 521 -0.86 -2.46 3.68
C ALA A 521 -1.28 -2.57 2.22
N ILE A 522 -1.97 -3.66 1.86
CA ILE A 522 -2.40 -3.97 0.50
C ILE A 522 -3.88 -3.68 0.38
N TYR A 523 -4.23 -2.81 -0.57
CA TYR A 523 -5.59 -2.38 -0.83
C TYR A 523 -6.08 -2.91 -2.18
N ASN A 524 -7.27 -3.50 -2.18
CA ASN A 524 -7.91 -4.05 -3.37
C ASN A 524 -8.72 -2.98 -4.11
N PRO A 525 -8.31 -2.57 -5.32
CA PRO A 525 -8.98 -1.50 -6.05
C PRO A 525 -10.44 -1.83 -6.38
N ARG A 526 -10.83 -3.12 -6.44
CA ARG A 526 -12.22 -3.55 -6.68
C ARG A 526 -13.19 -3.05 -5.63
N ALA A 527 -12.76 -3.05 -4.37
CA ALA A 527 -13.58 -2.66 -3.24
C ALA A 527 -13.42 -1.18 -2.86
N MET A 528 -12.44 -0.48 -3.47
CA MET A 528 -12.11 0.92 -3.16
C MET A 528 -12.97 1.97 -3.89
N GLY A 529 -14.14 1.63 -4.46
CA GLY A 529 -14.99 2.56 -5.18
C GLY A 529 -16.12 3.18 -4.34
N GLY A 530 -16.15 4.51 -4.18
CA GLY A 530 -17.27 5.24 -3.55
C GLY A 530 -16.86 6.37 -2.59
N LYS A 531 -17.72 6.69 -1.61
CA LYS A 531 -17.35 7.50 -0.44
C LYS A 531 -16.30 6.74 0.37
N SER A 532 -15.29 7.42 0.89
CA SER A 532 -14.25 6.81 1.74
C SER A 532 -14.85 5.96 2.86
N ALA A 533 -14.32 4.75 3.07
CA ALA A 533 -14.74 3.86 4.16
C ALA A 533 -14.17 4.27 5.53
N GLY A 534 -13.22 5.21 5.56
CA GLY A 534 -12.56 5.69 6.77
C GLY A 534 -11.39 6.62 6.45
N LYS A 535 -10.78 7.20 7.49
CA LYS A 535 -9.68 8.17 7.36
C LYS A 535 -8.41 7.56 6.77
N PHE A 536 -8.14 6.27 7.02
CA PHE A 536 -6.99 5.60 6.39
C PHE A 536 -7.13 5.62 4.87
N GLN A 537 -8.28 5.17 4.35
CA GLN A 537 -8.53 5.14 2.91
C GLN A 537 -8.52 6.54 2.30
N GLU A 538 -9.07 7.55 2.98
CA GLU A 538 -8.99 8.96 2.51
C GLU A 538 -7.57 9.41 2.27
N GLN A 539 -6.66 9.08 3.19
CA GLN A 539 -5.27 9.48 3.06
C GLN A 539 -4.51 8.63 2.03
N VAL A 540 -4.85 7.36 1.84
CA VAL A 540 -4.32 6.53 0.73
C VAL A 540 -4.73 7.13 -0.62
N LEU A 541 -5.99 7.56 -0.73
CA LEU A 541 -6.54 8.21 -1.93
C LEU A 541 -6.12 9.68 -2.08
N ALA A 542 -5.52 10.30 -1.06
CA ALA A 542 -4.94 11.64 -1.21
C ALA A 542 -3.67 11.63 -2.08
N ILE A 543 -3.02 10.47 -2.20
CA ILE A 543 -1.83 10.27 -3.04
C ILE A 543 -2.29 10.13 -4.50
N GLU A 544 -1.73 10.96 -5.39
CA GLU A 544 -2.08 11.00 -6.82
C GLU A 544 -1.85 9.66 -7.52
N GLU A 545 -0.67 9.06 -7.34
CA GLU A 545 -0.32 7.75 -7.92
C GLU A 545 -1.33 6.63 -7.57
N ASN A 546 -1.83 6.62 -6.33
CA ASN A 546 -2.83 5.64 -5.90
C ASN A 546 -4.20 5.87 -6.55
N ARG A 547 -4.59 7.14 -6.75
CA ARG A 547 -5.83 7.47 -7.48
C ARG A 547 -5.73 7.08 -8.94
N ASP A 548 -4.57 7.27 -9.56
CA ASP A 548 -4.34 6.90 -10.95
C ASP A 548 -4.44 5.39 -11.13
N LYS A 549 -3.81 4.59 -10.26
CA LYS A 549 -3.94 3.12 -10.24
C LYS A 549 -5.39 2.67 -10.06
N LEU A 550 -6.14 3.33 -9.17
CA LEU A 550 -7.55 3.02 -8.95
C LEU A 550 -8.42 3.36 -10.19
N ASN A 551 -8.17 4.52 -10.82
CA ASN A 551 -8.88 4.93 -12.03
C ASN A 551 -8.57 4.01 -13.21
N GLU A 552 -7.30 3.63 -13.38
CA GLU A 552 -6.85 2.67 -14.37
C GLU A 552 -7.52 1.31 -14.16
N TYR A 553 -7.52 0.81 -12.92
CA TYR A 553 -8.22 -0.43 -12.57
C TYR A 553 -9.72 -0.33 -12.87
N HIS A 554 -10.37 0.79 -12.50
CA HIS A 554 -11.78 0.98 -12.79
C HIS A 554 -12.04 0.96 -14.30
N LEU A 555 -11.21 1.63 -15.11
CA LEU A 555 -11.36 1.65 -16.56
C LEU A 555 -11.13 0.26 -17.18
N THR A 556 -10.09 -0.46 -16.76
CA THR A 556 -9.72 -1.78 -17.30
C THR A 556 -10.67 -2.89 -16.84
N SER A 557 -11.35 -2.72 -15.70
CA SER A 557 -12.33 -3.69 -15.20
C SER A 557 -13.73 -3.56 -15.82
N LEU A 558 -14.07 -2.42 -16.43
CA LEU A 558 -15.37 -2.26 -17.09
C LEU A 558 -15.55 -3.26 -18.23
N VAL A 559 -16.67 -4.00 -18.22
CA VAL A 559 -16.98 -5.02 -19.24
C VAL A 559 -16.86 -4.45 -20.65
N CYS A 560 -17.34 -3.22 -20.88
CA CYS A 560 -17.26 -2.56 -22.17
C CYS A 560 -15.81 -2.44 -22.69
N ASN A 561 -14.89 -2.08 -21.81
CA ASN A 561 -13.47 -1.91 -22.16
C ASN A 561 -12.78 -3.27 -22.31
N ILE A 562 -13.07 -4.23 -21.44
CA ILE A 562 -12.60 -5.62 -21.57
C ILE A 562 -13.01 -6.18 -22.93
N MET A 563 -14.30 -6.11 -23.25
CA MET A 563 -14.86 -6.62 -24.50
C MET A 563 -14.26 -5.92 -25.72
N ARG A 564 -14.11 -4.58 -25.70
CA ARG A 564 -13.51 -3.85 -26.83
C ARG A 564 -12.03 -4.21 -27.02
N THR A 565 -11.28 -4.34 -25.93
CA THR A 565 -9.84 -4.65 -25.96
C THR A 565 -9.59 -6.03 -26.56
N HIS A 566 -10.36 -7.04 -26.15
CA HIS A 566 -10.13 -8.42 -26.58
C HIS A 566 -10.90 -8.82 -27.85
N LEU A 567 -12.05 -8.21 -28.14
CA LEU A 567 -12.93 -8.63 -29.25
C LEU A 567 -12.98 -7.64 -30.42
N GLY A 568 -12.63 -6.36 -30.22
CA GLY A 568 -12.50 -5.37 -31.30
C GLY A 568 -13.77 -5.16 -32.14
N PHE A 569 -14.91 -4.83 -31.54
CA PHE A 569 -16.18 -4.55 -32.25
C PHE A 569 -16.50 -3.05 -32.35
N LYS A 570 -17.34 -2.70 -33.34
CA LYS A 570 -17.88 -1.34 -33.53
C LYS A 570 -19.37 -1.29 -33.20
N GLN A 571 -19.80 -0.20 -32.58
CA GLN A 571 -21.21 0.07 -32.31
C GLN A 571 -21.94 0.48 -33.60
N PHE A 572 -23.20 0.07 -33.71
CA PHE A 572 -24.10 0.55 -34.75
C PHE A 572 -24.56 1.98 -34.47
N ASP A 573 -25.00 2.69 -35.51
CA ASP A 573 -25.56 4.04 -35.40
C ASP A 573 -27.01 3.99 -34.87
N ILE A 574 -27.14 3.57 -33.61
CA ILE A 574 -28.39 3.44 -32.87
C ILE A 574 -28.25 4.30 -31.63
N GLU A 575 -29.15 5.26 -31.43
CA GLU A 575 -29.00 6.24 -30.34
C GLU A 575 -29.75 5.85 -29.08
N SER A 576 -30.77 4.99 -29.16
CA SER A 576 -31.54 4.60 -27.99
C SER A 576 -30.89 3.54 -27.11
N ILE A 577 -29.91 2.80 -27.64
CA ILE A 577 -29.15 1.76 -26.95
C ILE A 577 -27.78 1.53 -27.61
N ASN A 578 -26.78 1.11 -26.82
CA ASN A 578 -25.47 0.76 -27.34
C ASN A 578 -25.48 -0.70 -27.83
N LEU A 579 -25.76 -0.90 -29.13
CA LEU A 579 -25.85 -2.21 -29.78
C LEU A 579 -24.65 -2.46 -30.72
N SER A 580 -24.10 -3.67 -30.68
CA SER A 580 -23.03 -4.13 -31.57
C SER A 580 -23.21 -5.60 -31.96
N TRP A 581 -22.45 -6.04 -32.97
CA TRP A 581 -22.42 -7.44 -33.41
C TRP A 581 -20.99 -7.95 -33.42
N HIS A 582 -20.75 -9.09 -32.76
CA HIS A 582 -19.46 -9.76 -32.83
C HIS A 582 -19.49 -10.87 -33.87
N LYS A 583 -18.82 -10.62 -35.00
CA LYS A 583 -18.90 -11.47 -36.20
C LYS A 583 -18.42 -12.90 -35.98
N ALA A 584 -17.33 -13.09 -35.23
CA ALA A 584 -16.73 -14.42 -35.04
C ALA A 584 -17.58 -15.32 -34.14
N TRP A 585 -18.34 -14.73 -33.22
CA TRP A 585 -19.22 -15.49 -32.32
C TRP A 585 -20.67 -15.55 -32.80
N GLY A 586 -21.05 -14.73 -33.79
CA GLY A 586 -22.44 -14.63 -34.22
C GLY A 586 -23.38 -14.16 -33.12
N VAL A 587 -22.93 -13.21 -32.28
CA VAL A 587 -23.66 -12.77 -31.07
C VAL A 587 -23.94 -11.27 -31.08
N TRP A 588 -25.09 -10.89 -30.51
CA TRP A 588 -25.40 -9.50 -30.18
C TRP A 588 -24.69 -9.08 -28.89
N LEU A 589 -24.07 -7.90 -28.91
CA LEU A 589 -23.48 -7.28 -27.73
C LEU A 589 -24.28 -6.02 -27.39
N VAL A 590 -24.80 -5.95 -26.17
CA VAL A 590 -25.74 -4.90 -25.75
C VAL A 590 -25.29 -4.26 -24.44
N GLU A 591 -25.02 -2.96 -24.46
CA GLU A 591 -24.73 -2.18 -23.26
C GLU A 591 -25.93 -1.33 -22.85
N LEU A 592 -26.38 -1.52 -21.62
CA LEU A 592 -27.52 -0.85 -21.00
C LEU A 592 -27.05 0.22 -20.00
N ASN A 593 -27.89 1.24 -19.75
CA ASN A 593 -27.67 2.19 -18.65
C ASN A 593 -28.15 1.65 -17.29
N ASP A 594 -29.06 0.68 -17.31
CA ASP A 594 -29.57 -0.05 -16.14
C ASP A 594 -30.08 -1.42 -16.62
N LEU A 595 -29.62 -2.50 -15.97
CA LEU A 595 -30.05 -3.88 -16.26
C LEU A 595 -31.56 -4.09 -16.08
N ASN A 596 -32.16 -3.40 -15.11
CA ASN A 596 -33.59 -3.50 -14.78
C ASN A 596 -34.41 -2.37 -15.41
N GLY A 597 -33.76 -1.46 -16.14
CA GLY A 597 -34.41 -0.36 -16.84
C GLY A 597 -35.25 -0.84 -18.02
N TYR A 598 -36.10 0.04 -18.54
CA TYR A 598 -36.93 -0.27 -19.72
C TYR A 598 -36.10 -0.48 -21.01
N GLU A 599 -34.83 -0.09 -21.01
CA GLU A 599 -33.87 -0.39 -22.09
C GLU A 599 -33.72 -1.90 -22.33
N SER A 600 -33.95 -2.72 -21.30
CA SER A 600 -33.99 -4.18 -21.42
C SER A 600 -35.04 -4.71 -22.40
N LEU A 601 -36.05 -3.92 -22.79
CA LEU A 601 -37.02 -4.28 -23.85
C LEU A 601 -36.36 -4.41 -25.24
N TRP A 602 -35.18 -3.83 -25.45
CA TRP A 602 -34.38 -4.12 -26.64
C TRP A 602 -33.89 -5.57 -26.66
N LEU A 603 -33.54 -6.14 -25.49
CA LEU A 603 -33.17 -7.55 -25.38
C LEU A 603 -34.36 -8.45 -25.74
N ASP A 604 -35.57 -8.09 -25.26
CA ASP A 604 -36.81 -8.80 -25.58
C ASP A 604 -37.07 -8.82 -27.10
N TYR A 605 -36.88 -7.69 -27.79
CA TYR A 605 -36.99 -7.62 -29.25
C TYR A 605 -35.94 -8.48 -29.94
N LEU A 606 -34.67 -8.32 -29.58
CA LEU A 606 -33.59 -9.07 -30.22
C LEU A 606 -33.79 -10.58 -30.07
N ALA A 607 -34.20 -11.03 -28.89
CA ALA A 607 -34.41 -12.44 -28.61
C ALA A 607 -35.64 -13.02 -29.33
N SER A 608 -36.70 -12.22 -29.48
CA SER A 608 -37.94 -12.67 -30.16
C SER A 608 -37.78 -12.74 -31.68
N ASN A 609 -36.90 -11.93 -32.24
CA ASN A 609 -36.78 -11.74 -33.68
C ASN A 609 -35.53 -12.39 -34.30
N PHE A 610 -34.53 -12.74 -33.49
CA PHE A 610 -33.28 -13.35 -33.95
C PHE A 610 -32.93 -14.59 -33.12
N LYS A 611 -32.35 -15.62 -33.78
CA LYS A 611 -31.89 -16.85 -33.11
C LYS A 611 -30.52 -16.72 -32.47
N SER A 612 -29.80 -15.65 -32.79
CA SER A 612 -28.46 -15.38 -32.30
C SER A 612 -28.46 -15.09 -30.80
N PRO A 613 -27.46 -15.55 -30.02
CA PRO A 613 -27.40 -15.24 -28.60
C PRO A 613 -27.19 -13.74 -28.37
N ILE A 614 -27.45 -13.33 -27.13
CA ILE A 614 -27.33 -11.93 -26.73
C ILE A 614 -26.51 -11.88 -25.45
N PHE A 615 -25.37 -11.19 -25.50
CA PHE A 615 -24.59 -10.83 -24.33
C PHE A 615 -24.83 -9.38 -23.99
N TYR A 616 -25.12 -9.11 -22.72
CA TYR A 616 -25.44 -7.77 -22.26
C TYR A 616 -24.84 -7.44 -20.90
N TRP A 617 -24.66 -6.15 -20.64
CA TRP A 617 -24.12 -5.62 -19.39
C TRP A 617 -24.60 -4.19 -19.13
N ASP A 618 -24.38 -3.72 -17.90
CA ASP A 618 -24.58 -2.33 -17.52
C ASP A 618 -23.32 -1.52 -17.79
N LYS A 619 -23.43 -0.23 -18.09
CA LYS A 619 -22.28 0.67 -18.25
C LYS A 619 -21.30 0.66 -17.06
N LYS A 620 -21.77 0.31 -15.86
CA LYS A 620 -20.97 0.22 -14.63
C LYS A 620 -20.57 -1.22 -14.29
N SER A 621 -20.99 -2.22 -15.07
CA SER A 621 -20.62 -3.62 -14.84
C SER A 621 -19.11 -3.81 -14.97
N GLN A 622 -18.52 -4.45 -13.96
CA GLN A 622 -17.10 -4.81 -13.93
C GLN A 622 -16.96 -6.34 -14.01
N PHE A 623 -16.10 -6.82 -14.90
CA PHE A 623 -15.75 -8.23 -15.17
C PHE A 623 -16.88 -9.18 -15.58
N VAL A 624 -18.10 -8.96 -15.08
CA VAL A 624 -19.25 -9.85 -15.23
C VAL A 624 -20.27 -9.24 -16.18
N PHE A 625 -20.65 -10.02 -17.18
CA PHE A 625 -21.73 -9.73 -18.11
C PHE A 625 -22.72 -10.90 -18.12
N TYR A 626 -23.79 -10.79 -18.89
CA TYR A 626 -24.89 -11.74 -18.84
C TYR A 626 -25.23 -12.27 -20.22
N SER A 627 -25.57 -13.56 -20.31
CA SER A 627 -26.27 -14.12 -21.45
C SER A 627 -27.77 -13.99 -21.27
N TYR A 628 -28.47 -13.57 -22.32
CA TYR A 628 -29.92 -13.50 -22.37
C TYR A 628 -30.46 -14.61 -23.27
N ASN A 629 -31.19 -15.57 -22.68
CA ASN A 629 -31.75 -16.72 -23.39
C ASN A 629 -33.28 -16.78 -23.22
N LEU A 630 -34.00 -17.21 -24.26
CA LEU A 630 -35.43 -17.51 -24.21
C LEU A 630 -35.66 -19.01 -24.08
N ASN A 631 -36.37 -19.42 -23.03
CA ASN A 631 -36.85 -20.80 -22.87
C ASN A 631 -38.35 -20.87 -23.22
N GLY A 632 -38.68 -21.53 -24.35
CA GLY A 632 -40.06 -21.93 -24.68
C GLY A 632 -40.56 -21.61 -26.10
N ASN A 633 -41.63 -22.31 -26.51
CA ASN A 633 -42.52 -21.92 -27.60
C ASN A 633 -43.76 -21.24 -26.98
N PHE A 634 -44.23 -20.15 -27.59
CA PHE A 634 -45.40 -19.33 -27.19
C PHE A 634 -46.57 -20.15 -26.61
N PRO A 635 -47.16 -19.81 -25.43
CA PRO A 635 -47.13 -18.54 -24.68
C PRO A 635 -46.40 -18.65 -23.31
N GLY A 636 -45.34 -19.46 -23.24
CA GLY A 636 -44.62 -19.78 -22.00
C GLY A 636 -43.33 -19.01 -21.73
N ASP A 637 -42.85 -18.21 -22.69
CA ASP A 637 -41.45 -17.77 -22.74
C ASP A 637 -41.02 -16.96 -21.50
N SER A 638 -40.14 -17.54 -20.70
CA SER A 638 -39.44 -16.86 -19.61
C SER A 638 -38.00 -16.59 -20.02
N SER A 639 -37.55 -15.35 -19.84
CA SER A 639 -36.15 -14.99 -20.00
C SER A 639 -35.32 -15.52 -18.83
N GLU A 640 -34.27 -16.28 -19.15
CA GLU A 640 -33.23 -16.69 -18.19
C GLU A 640 -31.95 -15.91 -18.44
N THR A 641 -31.29 -15.52 -17.35
CA THR A 641 -30.04 -14.76 -17.38
C THR A 641 -28.92 -15.58 -16.75
N THR A 642 -27.82 -15.74 -17.46
CA THR A 642 -26.65 -16.49 -16.97
C THR A 642 -25.47 -15.53 -16.82
N PRO A 643 -24.86 -15.41 -15.63
CA PRO A 643 -23.69 -14.56 -15.42
C PRO A 643 -22.43 -15.22 -16.00
N LEU A 644 -21.67 -14.42 -16.75
CA LEU A 644 -20.50 -14.83 -17.52
C LEU A 644 -19.32 -13.89 -17.26
N LYS A 645 -18.10 -14.40 -17.44
CA LYS A 645 -16.85 -13.63 -17.46
C LYS A 645 -16.07 -13.94 -18.74
N LEU A 646 -15.18 -13.04 -19.15
CA LEU A 646 -14.34 -13.24 -20.33
C LEU A 646 -12.97 -13.78 -19.90
N GLU A 647 -12.57 -14.93 -20.42
CA GLU A 647 -11.28 -15.56 -20.11
C GLU A 647 -10.65 -16.17 -21.36
N HIS A 648 -9.32 -16.34 -21.34
CA HIS A 648 -8.61 -17.06 -22.39
C HIS A 648 -8.91 -18.56 -22.29
N CYS A 649 -9.29 -19.18 -23.40
CA CYS A 649 -9.47 -20.63 -23.47
C CYS A 649 -8.37 -21.26 -24.32
N ASP A 650 -7.59 -22.16 -23.73
CA ASP A 650 -6.50 -22.85 -24.43
C ASP A 650 -6.98 -23.75 -25.58
N ASN A 651 -8.23 -24.26 -25.50
CA ASN A 651 -8.81 -25.09 -26.56
C ASN A 651 -9.35 -24.26 -27.73
N CYS A 652 -9.87 -23.04 -27.46
CA CYS A 652 -10.32 -22.12 -28.51
C CYS A 652 -9.21 -21.21 -29.04
N ASP A 653 -8.07 -21.15 -28.34
CA ASP A 653 -6.93 -20.24 -28.61
C ASP A 653 -7.35 -18.77 -28.76
N THR A 654 -8.33 -18.35 -27.94
CA THR A 654 -8.84 -16.98 -27.93
C THR A 654 -9.57 -16.69 -26.61
N PHE A 655 -9.79 -15.40 -26.34
CA PHE A 655 -10.70 -14.97 -25.28
C PHE A 655 -12.13 -15.38 -25.63
N VAL A 656 -12.83 -15.98 -24.68
CA VAL A 656 -14.19 -16.51 -24.83
C VAL A 656 -14.97 -16.34 -23.52
N PRO A 657 -16.32 -16.35 -23.58
CA PRO A 657 -17.14 -16.36 -22.38
C PRO A 657 -16.99 -17.66 -21.58
N TYR A 658 -16.96 -17.52 -20.25
CA TYR A 658 -16.95 -18.60 -19.27
C TYR A 658 -18.12 -18.46 -18.29
N THR A 659 -18.70 -19.57 -17.88
CA THR A 659 -19.70 -19.61 -16.81
C THR A 659 -19.06 -19.28 -15.45
N ILE A 660 -19.81 -18.58 -14.59
CA ILE A 660 -19.38 -18.26 -13.22
C ILE A 660 -19.99 -19.30 -12.27
N GLY A 661 -19.14 -20.11 -11.62
CA GLY A 661 -19.55 -21.16 -10.69
C GLY A 661 -18.37 -22.03 -10.21
N LEU A 662 -18.65 -23.10 -9.48
CA LEU A 662 -17.64 -24.02 -8.91
C LEU A 662 -16.74 -24.69 -9.97
N LYS A 663 -17.26 -24.86 -11.20
CA LYS A 663 -16.49 -25.22 -12.39
C LYS A 663 -16.75 -24.16 -13.44
N SER A 664 -15.77 -23.29 -13.65
CA SER A 664 -15.84 -22.31 -14.71
C SER A 664 -15.53 -23.02 -16.03
N GLU A 665 -16.47 -23.00 -16.96
CA GLU A 665 -16.37 -23.73 -18.22
C GLU A 665 -16.55 -22.78 -19.40
N CYS A 666 -15.74 -22.99 -20.44
CA CYS A 666 -15.88 -22.28 -21.70
C CYS A 666 -17.22 -22.65 -22.35
N ILE A 667 -18.05 -21.64 -22.63
CA ILE A 667 -19.38 -21.87 -23.21
C ILE A 667 -19.27 -22.49 -24.61
N PHE A 668 -18.21 -22.20 -25.36
CA PHE A 668 -18.02 -22.75 -26.71
C PHE A 668 -17.43 -24.17 -26.72
N CYS A 669 -16.71 -24.58 -25.68
CA CYS A 669 -16.17 -25.94 -25.60
C CYS A 669 -17.21 -26.94 -25.08
N HIS A 670 -18.09 -26.51 -24.17
CA HIS A 670 -19.08 -27.37 -23.51
C HIS A 670 -20.50 -27.20 -24.04
N GLY A 671 -20.81 -26.06 -24.66
CA GLY A 671 -22.13 -25.81 -25.24
C GLY A 671 -22.27 -26.40 -26.64
N ASP A 672 -23.52 -26.69 -27.02
CA ASP A 672 -23.90 -27.09 -28.39
C ASP A 672 -23.86 -25.86 -29.32
N THR A 673 -22.72 -25.18 -29.38
CA THR A 673 -22.54 -23.89 -30.07
C THR A 673 -22.07 -24.02 -31.52
N ASN A 674 -22.04 -25.26 -32.04
CA ASN A 674 -21.73 -25.57 -33.45
C ASN A 674 -22.68 -24.88 -34.46
N THR A 675 -23.68 -24.11 -33.99
CA THR A 675 -24.71 -23.44 -34.78
C THR A 675 -24.64 -21.91 -34.79
N PHE A 676 -23.61 -21.24 -34.26
CA PHE A 676 -23.54 -19.76 -34.32
C PHE A 676 -22.76 -19.24 -35.51
N TYR A 677 -23.26 -19.50 -36.72
CA TYR A 677 -22.83 -18.78 -37.91
C TYR A 677 -24.00 -18.44 -38.82
N GLU A 678 -24.82 -17.48 -38.40
CA GLU A 678 -25.66 -16.71 -39.32
C GLU A 678 -24.92 -15.42 -39.69
N LYS A 679 -24.68 -15.21 -41.00
CA LYS A 679 -24.11 -13.97 -41.50
C LYS A 679 -25.17 -12.87 -41.35
N LEU A 680 -24.93 -11.92 -40.44
CA LEU A 680 -25.83 -10.79 -40.23
C LEU A 680 -26.05 -10.02 -41.56
N ASN A 681 -27.29 -9.97 -42.04
CA ASN A 681 -27.65 -9.27 -43.28
C ASN A 681 -27.62 -7.74 -43.04
N PRO A 682 -26.94 -6.94 -43.88
CA PRO A 682 -27.02 -5.49 -43.84
C PRO A 682 -28.45 -4.92 -43.78
N ASP A 683 -29.42 -5.54 -44.47
CA ASP A 683 -30.82 -5.09 -44.48
C ASP A 683 -31.45 -5.17 -43.07
N THR A 684 -31.03 -6.15 -42.27
CA THR A 684 -31.48 -6.30 -40.87
C THR A 684 -31.04 -5.11 -40.03
N ILE A 685 -29.80 -4.66 -40.21
CA ILE A 685 -29.24 -3.51 -39.48
C ILE A 685 -29.98 -2.23 -39.89
N GLU A 686 -30.22 -2.04 -41.19
CA GLU A 686 -30.98 -0.89 -41.69
C GLU A 686 -32.41 -0.86 -41.12
N GLY A 687 -33.06 -2.02 -41.00
CA GLY A 687 -34.36 -2.15 -40.33
C GLY A 687 -34.32 -1.73 -38.85
N ILE A 688 -33.31 -2.17 -38.10
CA ILE A 688 -33.12 -1.79 -36.69
C ILE A 688 -32.90 -0.28 -36.54
N ILE A 689 -32.09 0.32 -37.40
CA ILE A 689 -31.86 1.78 -37.40
C ILE A 689 -33.17 2.54 -37.66
N LYS A 690 -34.00 2.07 -38.61
CA LYS A 690 -35.32 2.67 -38.88
C LYS A 690 -36.28 2.53 -37.69
N TYR A 691 -36.22 1.41 -36.95
CA TYR A 691 -36.97 1.27 -35.70
C TYR A 691 -36.49 2.28 -34.64
N ASP A 692 -35.17 2.41 -34.46
CA ASP A 692 -34.59 3.38 -33.53
C ASP A 692 -35.02 4.82 -33.83
N THR A 693 -34.92 5.26 -35.09
CA THR A 693 -35.31 6.63 -35.49
C THR A 693 -36.81 6.90 -35.27
N THR A 694 -37.64 5.87 -35.45
CA THR A 694 -39.10 5.94 -35.24
C THR A 694 -39.43 6.04 -33.75
N ILE A 695 -38.81 5.20 -32.92
CA ILE A 695 -38.96 5.21 -31.45
C ILE A 695 -38.50 6.53 -30.85
N LEU A 696 -37.43 7.12 -31.40
CA LEU A 696 -36.91 8.43 -31.02
C LEU A 696 -37.74 9.61 -31.54
N MET A 697 -38.75 9.35 -32.37
CA MET A 697 -39.58 10.35 -33.05
C MET A 697 -38.77 11.36 -33.88
N LYS A 698 -37.61 10.93 -34.40
CA LYS A 698 -36.76 11.77 -35.27
C LYS A 698 -37.18 11.67 -36.73
N ASN A 699 -37.45 10.44 -37.17
CA ASN A 699 -37.89 10.15 -38.53
C ASN A 699 -38.85 8.96 -38.48
N ASN A 700 -40.08 9.15 -38.96
CA ASN A 700 -41.12 8.11 -38.99
C ASN A 700 -40.96 7.23 -40.23
N SER A 701 -39.77 6.65 -40.39
CA SER A 701 -39.45 5.78 -41.51
C SER A 701 -40.29 4.49 -41.50
N ILE A 702 -40.79 4.09 -40.32
CA ILE A 702 -41.71 2.97 -40.15
C ILE A 702 -42.96 3.48 -39.41
N PRO A 703 -44.18 3.11 -39.86
CA PRO A 703 -45.40 3.41 -39.12
C PRO A 703 -45.37 2.84 -37.69
N ILE A 704 -45.78 3.64 -36.70
CA ILE A 704 -45.75 3.26 -35.27
C ILE A 704 -46.53 1.95 -35.00
N ASN A 705 -47.60 1.69 -35.74
CA ASN A 705 -48.41 0.47 -35.62
C ASN A 705 -47.70 -0.81 -36.10
N GLN A 706 -46.60 -0.67 -36.85
CA GLN A 706 -45.76 -1.77 -37.34
C GLN A 706 -44.51 -2.00 -36.48
N LEU A 707 -44.35 -1.27 -35.38
CA LEU A 707 -43.25 -1.52 -34.44
C LEU A 707 -43.46 -2.85 -33.69
N PRO A 708 -42.38 -3.63 -33.49
CA PRO A 708 -42.40 -4.75 -32.55
C PRO A 708 -42.87 -4.31 -31.17
N ILE A 709 -43.65 -5.13 -30.47
CA ILE A 709 -44.33 -4.74 -29.23
C ILE A 709 -43.35 -4.25 -28.15
N SER A 710 -42.19 -4.90 -28.00
CA SER A 710 -41.17 -4.54 -27.00
C SER A 710 -40.57 -3.16 -27.31
N LEU A 711 -40.30 -2.88 -28.59
CA LEU A 711 -39.78 -1.59 -29.05
C LEU A 711 -40.83 -0.46 -28.97
N ALA A 712 -42.10 -0.78 -29.28
CA ALA A 712 -43.21 0.15 -29.11
C ALA A 712 -43.41 0.53 -27.63
N ALA A 713 -43.31 -0.45 -26.72
CA ALA A 713 -43.38 -0.23 -25.28
C ALA A 713 -42.19 0.62 -24.78
N PHE A 714 -40.98 0.33 -25.26
CA PHE A 714 -39.78 1.13 -24.99
C PHE A 714 -39.97 2.59 -25.42
N GLY A 715 -40.43 2.82 -26.66
CA GLY A 715 -40.67 4.17 -27.18
C GLY A 715 -41.74 4.94 -26.41
N ALA A 716 -42.85 4.29 -26.05
CA ALA A 716 -43.90 4.91 -25.24
C ALA A 716 -43.38 5.33 -23.86
N ARG A 717 -42.58 4.46 -23.22
CA ARG A 717 -41.98 4.68 -21.91
C ARG A 717 -41.00 5.85 -21.94
N ARG A 718 -40.05 5.83 -22.88
CA ARG A 718 -39.07 6.91 -23.11
C ARG A 718 -39.74 8.25 -23.37
N TYR A 719 -40.76 8.27 -24.23
CA TYR A 719 -41.49 9.49 -24.57
C TYR A 719 -42.17 10.10 -23.33
N ALA A 720 -42.78 9.27 -22.49
CA ALA A 720 -43.40 9.72 -21.25
C ALA A 720 -42.39 10.36 -20.29
N GLU A 721 -41.24 9.69 -20.07
CA GLU A 721 -40.17 10.20 -19.21
C GLU A 721 -39.60 11.53 -19.74
N LYS A 722 -39.29 11.60 -21.03
CA LYS A 722 -38.75 12.82 -21.66
C LYS A 722 -39.70 14.00 -21.55
N LYS A 723 -41.02 13.78 -21.72
CA LYS A 723 -42.01 14.86 -21.67
C LYS A 723 -42.27 15.38 -20.26
N ARG A 724 -42.10 14.54 -19.24
CA ARG A 724 -42.41 14.86 -17.85
C ARG A 724 -41.19 15.15 -16.99
N GLY A 725 -39.98 14.91 -17.50
CA GLY A 725 -38.73 15.16 -16.79
C GLY A 725 -38.54 14.23 -15.58
N VAL A 726 -39.15 13.05 -15.60
CA VAL A 726 -39.07 12.07 -14.49
C VAL A 726 -37.73 11.33 -14.56
N ALA A 727 -37.09 11.13 -13.40
CA ALA A 727 -35.83 10.39 -13.28
C ALA A 727 -35.98 8.90 -13.64
N LYS A 728 -34.93 8.30 -14.20
CA LYS A 728 -34.89 6.90 -14.67
C LYS A 728 -35.14 5.85 -13.57
N ASP A 729 -34.90 6.20 -12.30
CA ASP A 729 -34.57 5.22 -11.25
C ASP A 729 -35.76 4.62 -10.47
N SER A 730 -37.01 4.95 -10.79
CA SER A 730 -38.16 4.57 -9.93
C SER A 730 -39.04 3.42 -10.45
N LEU A 731 -38.81 2.92 -11.67
CA LEU A 731 -39.77 2.07 -12.39
C LEU A 731 -39.10 0.96 -13.20
N GLU A 732 -38.51 0.01 -12.48
CA GLU A 732 -37.87 -1.20 -13.03
C GLU A 732 -38.86 -2.19 -13.68
N LEU A 733 -38.37 -2.93 -14.67
CA LEU A 733 -39.03 -4.07 -15.30
C LEU A 733 -38.50 -5.40 -14.73
N PRO A 734 -39.36 -6.34 -14.33
CA PRO A 734 -38.93 -7.64 -13.84
C PRO A 734 -38.43 -8.54 -14.98
N HIS A 735 -37.57 -9.51 -14.64
CA HIS A 735 -37.29 -10.66 -15.51
C HIS A 735 -38.53 -11.52 -15.72
N GLY A 736 -38.61 -12.22 -16.85
CA GLY A 736 -39.73 -13.12 -17.16
C GLY A 736 -40.35 -12.86 -18.54
N ARG A 737 -41.69 -12.90 -18.59
CA ARG A 737 -42.45 -12.95 -19.85
C ARG A 737 -42.40 -11.64 -20.64
N ILE A 738 -41.89 -11.70 -21.87
CA ILE A 738 -41.72 -10.53 -22.78
C ILE A 738 -42.99 -9.69 -22.90
N LEU A 739 -44.14 -10.32 -23.22
CA LEU A 739 -45.39 -9.59 -23.45
C LEU A 739 -45.92 -8.91 -22.18
N TYR A 740 -45.65 -9.51 -21.01
CA TYR A 740 -45.98 -8.88 -19.73
C TYR A 740 -45.06 -7.70 -19.43
N ARG A 741 -43.76 -7.79 -19.72
CA ARG A 741 -42.81 -6.68 -19.60
C ARG A 741 -43.20 -5.50 -20.49
N ALA A 742 -43.56 -5.78 -21.75
CA ALA A 742 -44.06 -4.76 -22.67
C ALA A 742 -45.37 -4.12 -22.17
N ALA A 743 -46.33 -4.92 -21.69
CA ALA A 743 -47.56 -4.40 -21.09
C ALA A 743 -47.29 -3.54 -19.85
N LEU A 744 -46.37 -3.96 -18.98
CA LEU A 744 -45.96 -3.20 -17.80
C LEU A 744 -45.35 -1.85 -18.18
N ALA A 745 -44.43 -1.83 -19.14
CA ALA A 745 -43.83 -0.59 -19.65
C ALA A 745 -44.88 0.35 -20.27
N PHE A 746 -45.86 -0.17 -21.01
CA PHE A 746 -46.98 0.64 -21.50
C PHE A 746 -47.82 1.23 -20.37
N VAL A 747 -48.19 0.43 -19.36
CA VAL A 747 -48.94 0.91 -18.19
C VAL A 747 -48.15 1.98 -17.45
N GLN A 748 -46.88 1.71 -17.14
CA GLN A 748 -45.98 2.67 -16.50
C GLN A 748 -45.82 3.95 -17.34
N SER A 749 -45.77 3.86 -18.67
CA SER A 749 -45.71 5.04 -19.54
C SER A 749 -46.94 5.93 -19.39
N ARG A 750 -48.14 5.35 -19.26
CA ARG A 750 -49.38 6.11 -19.03
C ARG A 750 -49.41 6.73 -17.64
N ILE A 751 -48.90 6.01 -16.63
CA ILE A 751 -48.75 6.55 -15.27
C ILE A 751 -47.87 7.79 -15.27
N ILE A 752 -46.70 7.76 -15.92
CA ILE A 752 -45.81 8.93 -16.02
C ILE A 752 -46.47 10.05 -16.82
N TYR A 753 -47.04 9.71 -17.98
CA TYR A 753 -47.50 10.72 -18.91
C TYR A 753 -48.68 11.55 -18.38
N HIS A 754 -49.58 10.91 -17.63
CA HIS A 754 -50.77 11.57 -17.09
C HIS A 754 -50.51 12.21 -15.72
N PRO A 755 -51.09 13.38 -15.43
CA PRO A 755 -50.95 14.01 -14.11
C PRO A 755 -51.58 13.15 -13.02
N LYS A 756 -51.12 13.31 -11.77
CA LYS A 756 -51.72 12.68 -10.58
C LYS A 756 -53.23 12.92 -10.51
N GLY A 757 -53.99 11.89 -10.16
CA GLY A 757 -55.45 11.95 -10.10
C GLY A 757 -56.17 11.58 -11.39
N THR A 758 -55.44 11.22 -12.45
CA THR A 758 -56.05 10.81 -13.73
C THR A 758 -56.58 9.37 -13.63
N GLU A 759 -57.81 9.16 -14.08
CA GLU A 759 -58.41 7.83 -14.20
C GLU A 759 -57.91 7.10 -15.45
N ILE A 760 -57.42 5.88 -15.25
CA ILE A 760 -57.00 4.98 -16.32
C ILE A 760 -57.84 3.70 -16.24
N ILE A 761 -58.59 3.44 -17.30
CA ILE A 761 -59.47 2.28 -17.42
C ILE A 761 -58.70 1.14 -18.09
N THR A 762 -58.53 0.02 -17.38
CA THR A 762 -57.68 -1.11 -17.81
C THR A 762 -58.13 -1.68 -19.16
N VAL A 763 -59.45 -1.85 -19.36
CA VAL A 763 -60.01 -2.46 -20.58
C VAL A 763 -59.86 -1.53 -21.78
N GLU A 764 -60.00 -0.22 -21.57
CA GLU A 764 -59.86 0.78 -22.63
C GLU A 764 -58.41 0.86 -23.09
N LEU A 765 -57.45 0.96 -22.17
CA LEU A 765 -56.03 0.98 -22.52
C LEU A 765 -55.61 -0.32 -23.21
N ALA A 766 -56.06 -1.48 -22.73
CA ALA A 766 -55.76 -2.75 -23.38
C ALA A 766 -56.32 -2.82 -24.82
N THR A 767 -57.54 -2.31 -25.04
CA THR A 767 -58.18 -2.30 -26.37
C THR A 767 -57.52 -1.26 -27.29
N GLU A 768 -57.15 -0.08 -26.78
CA GLU A 768 -56.38 0.94 -27.51
C GLU A 768 -55.07 0.34 -28.02
N LEU A 769 -54.26 -0.25 -27.12
CA LEU A 769 -52.97 -0.84 -27.48
C LEU A 769 -53.14 -1.99 -28.49
N PHE A 770 -54.14 -2.86 -28.30
CA PHE A 770 -54.42 -3.96 -29.21
C PHE A 770 -54.80 -3.46 -30.61
N ASN A 771 -55.65 -2.45 -30.71
CA ASN A 771 -56.06 -1.89 -32.01
C ASN A 771 -54.94 -1.11 -32.69
N LYS A 772 -54.01 -0.55 -31.89
CA LYS A 772 -52.95 0.33 -32.36
C LYS A 772 -51.74 -0.43 -32.92
N TYR A 773 -51.38 -1.60 -32.37
CA TYR A 773 -50.14 -2.31 -32.73
C TYR A 773 -50.45 -3.67 -33.37
N ASN A 774 -50.05 -3.81 -34.64
CA ASN A 774 -50.32 -5.01 -35.44
C ASN A 774 -49.66 -6.27 -34.82
N ASP A 775 -48.46 -6.11 -34.25
CA ASP A 775 -47.70 -7.19 -33.62
C ASP A 775 -48.48 -7.88 -32.49
N ILE A 776 -49.27 -7.11 -31.72
CA ILE A 776 -50.14 -7.64 -30.66
C ILE A 776 -51.28 -8.48 -31.27
N GLN A 777 -51.88 -7.99 -32.35
CA GLN A 777 -52.99 -8.66 -33.03
C GLN A 777 -52.56 -9.97 -33.69
N LEU A 778 -51.33 -10.02 -34.19
CA LEU A 778 -50.75 -11.21 -34.78
C LEU A 778 -50.37 -12.25 -33.72
N SER A 779 -49.98 -11.80 -32.52
CA SER A 779 -49.43 -12.67 -31.47
C SER A 779 -50.45 -13.20 -30.47
N LEU A 780 -51.55 -12.48 -30.21
CA LEU A 780 -52.49 -12.82 -29.13
C LEU A 780 -53.94 -12.52 -29.51
N SER A 781 -54.87 -13.22 -28.86
CA SER A 781 -56.28 -12.79 -28.84
C SER A 781 -56.49 -11.60 -27.89
N LEU A 782 -57.51 -10.78 -28.14
CA LEU A 782 -57.83 -9.62 -27.30
C LEU A 782 -58.08 -10.00 -25.83
N SER A 783 -58.63 -11.20 -25.56
CA SER A 783 -58.86 -11.67 -24.18
C SER A 783 -57.56 -11.99 -23.46
N GLN A 784 -56.60 -12.64 -24.13
CA GLN A 784 -55.27 -12.92 -23.59
C GLN A 784 -54.50 -11.63 -23.30
N TRP A 785 -54.52 -10.68 -24.24
CA TRP A 785 -53.88 -9.37 -24.04
C TRP A 785 -54.48 -8.58 -22.87
N LYS A 786 -55.82 -8.54 -22.75
CA LYS A 786 -56.51 -7.91 -21.62
C LYS A 786 -56.09 -8.51 -20.28
N SER A 787 -55.90 -9.84 -20.22
CA SER A 787 -55.41 -10.51 -19.01
C SER A 787 -54.00 -10.04 -18.64
N ILE A 788 -53.07 -9.99 -19.60
CA ILE A 788 -51.67 -9.57 -19.38
C ILE A 788 -51.61 -8.11 -18.91
N VAL A 789 -52.36 -7.20 -19.56
CA VAL A 789 -52.44 -5.80 -19.17
C VAL A 789 -53.03 -5.65 -17.76
N SER A 790 -54.07 -6.42 -17.42
CA SER A 790 -54.64 -6.41 -16.06
C SER A 790 -53.64 -6.85 -14.99
N SER A 791 -52.77 -7.82 -15.29
CA SER A 791 -51.68 -8.21 -14.41
C SER A 791 -50.68 -7.07 -14.23
N ALA A 792 -50.31 -6.36 -15.31
CA ALA A 792 -49.42 -5.20 -15.22
C ALA A 792 -49.99 -4.06 -14.35
N PHE A 793 -51.29 -3.74 -14.49
CA PHE A 793 -51.97 -2.80 -13.60
C PHE A 793 -51.93 -3.24 -12.14
N SER A 794 -52.11 -4.53 -11.89
CA SER A 794 -52.08 -5.10 -10.53
C SER A 794 -50.70 -4.92 -9.90
N THR A 795 -49.63 -5.12 -10.66
CA THR A 795 -48.25 -4.88 -10.21
C THR A 795 -47.98 -3.40 -9.93
N CYS A 796 -48.42 -2.49 -10.80
CA CYS A 796 -48.29 -1.05 -10.53
C CYS A 796 -49.09 -0.60 -9.30
N PHE A 797 -50.27 -1.18 -9.07
CA PHE A 797 -51.06 -0.95 -7.87
C PHE A 797 -50.35 -1.46 -6.61
N GLN A 798 -49.80 -2.68 -6.64
CA GLN A 798 -49.03 -3.24 -5.52
C GLN A 798 -47.77 -2.42 -5.20
N LYS A 799 -47.09 -1.86 -6.21
CA LYS A 799 -45.95 -0.95 -6.05
C LYS A 799 -46.36 0.48 -5.62
N GLY A 800 -47.64 0.75 -5.37
CA GLY A 800 -48.14 2.05 -4.91
C GLY A 800 -48.18 3.16 -5.97
N LEU A 801 -47.98 2.82 -7.25
CA LEU A 801 -47.98 3.78 -8.36
C LEU A 801 -49.42 4.20 -8.76
N LEU A 802 -50.39 3.38 -8.40
CA LEU A 802 -51.81 3.54 -8.69
C LEU A 802 -52.63 3.30 -7.42
N THR A 803 -53.79 3.94 -7.33
CA THR A 803 -54.84 3.64 -6.35
C THR A 803 -56.07 3.09 -7.07
N LYS A 804 -56.80 2.18 -6.43
CA LYS A 804 -57.94 1.51 -7.06
C LYS A 804 -59.23 2.27 -6.73
N LYS A 805 -59.94 2.77 -7.76
CA LYS A 805 -61.24 3.45 -7.61
C LYS A 805 -62.39 2.44 -7.61
N SER A 806 -62.38 1.52 -8.58
CA SER A 806 -63.37 0.45 -8.73
C SER A 806 -62.79 -0.70 -9.57
N LYS A 807 -63.59 -1.74 -9.90
CA LYS A 807 -63.09 -2.89 -10.68
C LYS A 807 -62.67 -2.44 -12.09
N GLY A 808 -61.38 -2.51 -12.39
CA GLY A 808 -60.81 -2.15 -13.69
C GLY A 808 -60.56 -0.65 -13.90
N ILE A 809 -60.70 0.18 -12.86
CA ILE A 809 -60.44 1.63 -12.91
C ILE A 809 -59.42 2.00 -11.82
N TYR A 810 -58.30 2.58 -12.25
CA TYR A 810 -57.18 2.98 -11.41
C TYR A 810 -56.92 4.48 -11.53
N ILE A 811 -56.39 5.10 -10.47
CA ILE A 811 -56.03 6.52 -10.41
C ILE A 811 -54.51 6.65 -10.23
N THR A 812 -53.88 7.51 -11.02
CA THR A 812 -52.43 7.79 -10.91
C THR A 812 -52.08 8.41 -9.54
N SER A 813 -51.12 7.81 -8.83
CA SER A 813 -50.79 8.16 -7.43
C SER A 813 -49.47 8.91 -7.27
N SER A 814 -48.54 8.72 -8.20
CA SER A 814 -47.24 9.41 -8.30
C SER A 814 -47.25 10.50 -9.39
N ASN A 815 -46.45 11.56 -9.21
CA ASN A 815 -45.95 12.38 -10.32
C ASN A 815 -44.58 11.84 -10.72
#